data_AF-R6NJZ6-F1
#
_entry.id   AF-R6NJZ6-F1
#
_cell.length_a   1.000
_cell.length_b   1.000
_cell.length_c   1.000
_cell.angle_alpha   90.00
_cell.angle_beta   90.00
_cell.angle_gamma   90.00
#
_symmetry.space_group_name_H-M   'P 1'
#
loop_
_entity.id
_entity.type
_entity.pdbx_description
1 polymer ?
#
loop_
_entity_poly.entity_id
_entity_poly.type
_entity_poly.pdbx_seq_one_letter_code
_entity_poly.pdbx_strand_id
1 'polypeptide(L)'
;MLIYGGRGLDEPLNFKAIRGIDEIRVFEAAAVNPIFTAGYYSGEPEYYQINSLDGSFTVHASRCLLFRNGRLPQQVVDSKQRVFGFAEYDRIKTALQETITSHGYAPRMLQRAIQSIIKIKDLASLLATESGEDAVVKRLQLIDMARSMFNSIAVDADGEDFDFKSTPYTGVKEILDSSCNMLSAVTNIPQALLFGSSPQGMDATGRSDLENYYNYVQQLQKRMLRGPLEKLFGIIIKSLAATGRIDDNYDFELEFNPLWSLSDNEQAAVDQANAQAKLIKAQTAQVYVDMQALDPQEVRAALAKADEYDVETILDDVPDDELFASVIEGANDEPPAAPPPVSEEQQIDESDDTPTAAAVIVINDGKILCGVRKDNGLICGPGGHIEAGEAPIQAAIRETQEEFGITPLSLSRLGTIGINVKSADAHCTEVFVCTEFSGRPKADNEEMCGALFVPHETLCEEFADSLFPPFKDSLLEFQKAELFVQLFDVEKSKNDDIIKLSEAQEDGGPGSGNFGHGGRPGKLGGSAPVSGSVGRMAQNKTWQKAKSAAEEKCKSVFPKNSECSEGTNYKGEKVGLTVQTKEAQQFYNDVSSGKLKSIEELKNDPVVQQLDSISQECTEALGGETILDESLERQQLREEIKTEFLNNGSARLDDDGNYVYDGEIKKEHKACVVIGLPAVGKSTLVDPLSQEQGMFILDNDMVKEMIPEFAATGGAAAGAVHEESGRIQKNVLNEFLTGDRNGDNLAIPIIGDDPQKVMDKYITALENTGYDVEVKYVGGDPQVSCNRVVSRAVETGRIIDSRVVLGYKAKPAESYEWFKNQKGKNGKPYVREENK
;
A
#
# COMPACT_ATOMS: atom_id res chain seq x y z
N MET A 1 -13.65 31.79 -8.98
CA MET A 1 -15.01 31.23 -8.86
C MET A 1 -16.01 32.31 -9.23
N LEU A 2 -16.94 32.01 -10.14
CA LEU A 2 -18.11 32.84 -10.39
C LEU A 2 -19.19 32.45 -9.38
N ILE A 3 -19.49 33.36 -8.45
CA ILE A 3 -20.38 33.10 -7.31
C ILE A 3 -21.57 34.05 -7.39
N TYR A 4 -22.78 33.50 -7.36
CA TYR A 4 -24.01 34.26 -7.31
C TYR A 4 -24.18 34.91 -5.93
N GLY A 5 -23.86 36.20 -5.83
CA GLY A 5 -23.79 36.94 -4.57
C GLY A 5 -24.11 38.43 -4.65
N GLY A 6 -24.68 38.88 -5.78
CA GLY A 6 -25.11 40.27 -5.98
C GLY A 6 -23.98 41.31 -6.11
N ARG A 7 -22.74 40.87 -6.38
CA ARG A 7 -21.54 41.71 -6.50
C ARG A 7 -20.68 41.29 -7.69
N GLY A 8 -19.95 42.23 -8.27
CA GLY A 8 -19.03 42.02 -9.40
C GLY A 8 -17.84 41.11 -9.07
N LEU A 9 -17.09 40.68 -10.09
CA LEU A 9 -15.88 39.86 -9.93
C LEU A 9 -14.75 40.60 -9.22
N ASP A 10 -14.66 41.90 -9.43
CA ASP A 10 -13.73 42.86 -8.85
C ASP A 10 -14.12 43.27 -7.41
N GLU A 11 -15.28 42.87 -6.91
CA GLU A 11 -15.74 43.21 -5.57
C GLU A 11 -15.57 42.05 -4.56
N PRO A 12 -15.35 42.36 -3.27
CA PRO A 12 -15.23 41.35 -2.24
C PRO A 12 -16.52 40.52 -2.11
N LEU A 13 -16.32 39.20 -2.05
CA LEU A 13 -17.38 38.22 -1.82
C LEU A 13 -18.22 38.58 -0.58
N ASN A 14 -19.53 38.70 -0.77
CA ASN A 14 -20.47 38.90 0.32
C ASN A 14 -21.00 37.54 0.80
N PHE A 15 -20.43 37.03 1.89
CA PHE A 15 -20.79 35.71 2.43
C PHE A 15 -22.27 35.55 2.80
N LYS A 16 -22.99 36.64 3.10
CA LYS A 16 -24.41 36.58 3.47
C LYS A 16 -25.35 36.52 2.26
N ALA A 17 -24.86 36.86 1.08
CA ALA A 17 -25.67 36.96 -0.14
C ALA A 17 -25.43 35.78 -1.11
N ILE A 18 -24.58 34.82 -0.75
CA ILE A 18 -24.24 33.66 -1.57
C ILE A 18 -25.49 32.80 -1.78
N ARG A 19 -25.84 32.50 -3.04
CA ARG A 19 -26.91 31.55 -3.40
C ARG A 19 -26.43 30.34 -4.19
N GLY A 20 -25.20 30.37 -4.71
CA GLY A 20 -24.65 29.28 -5.50
C GLY A 20 -23.33 29.65 -6.17
N ILE A 21 -22.67 28.64 -6.73
CA ILE A 21 -21.47 28.78 -7.57
C ILE A 21 -21.91 28.45 -9.00
N ASP A 22 -21.74 29.41 -9.92
CA ASP A 22 -22.13 29.24 -11.32
C ASP A 22 -21.02 28.55 -12.13
N GLU A 23 -19.77 28.92 -11.85
CA GLU A 23 -18.61 28.39 -12.59
C GLU A 23 -17.33 28.38 -11.72
N ILE A 24 -16.56 27.31 -11.85
CA ILE A 24 -15.18 27.23 -11.37
C ILE A 24 -14.28 27.05 -12.59
N ARG A 25 -13.38 27.99 -12.82
CA ARG A 25 -12.42 27.96 -13.92
C ARG A 25 -11.00 28.03 -13.37
N VAL A 26 -10.13 27.17 -13.86
CA VAL A 26 -8.71 27.11 -13.51
C VAL A 26 -7.94 28.00 -14.48
N PHE A 27 -7.03 28.81 -13.94
CA PHE A 27 -6.11 29.63 -14.73
C PHE A 27 -4.67 29.31 -14.29
N GLU A 28 -3.78 29.13 -15.25
CA GLU A 28 -2.36 28.93 -15.00
C GLU A 28 -1.72 30.18 -14.40
N ALA A 29 -0.72 30.01 -13.53
CA ALA A 29 -0.01 31.13 -12.91
C ALA A 29 0.61 32.11 -13.93
N ALA A 30 0.98 31.62 -15.12
CA ALA A 30 1.49 32.45 -16.21
C ALA A 30 0.48 33.51 -16.67
N ALA A 31 -0.81 33.17 -16.71
CA ALA A 31 -1.91 34.03 -17.14
C ALA A 31 -2.38 35.02 -16.06
N VAL A 32 -1.92 34.89 -14.82
CA VAL A 32 -2.40 35.66 -13.67
C VAL A 32 -1.35 36.65 -13.17
N ASN A 33 -1.74 37.90 -12.94
CA ASN A 33 -0.91 38.94 -12.36
C ASN A 33 -1.52 39.40 -11.01
N PRO A 34 -0.84 39.17 -9.88
CA PRO A 34 -1.29 39.65 -8.58
C PRO A 34 -1.12 41.18 -8.46
N ILE A 35 -2.15 41.86 -7.95
CA ILE A 35 -2.14 43.31 -7.72
C ILE A 35 -2.18 43.55 -6.21
N PHE A 36 -1.16 44.27 -5.72
CA PHE A 36 -1.02 44.66 -4.33
C PHE A 36 -1.41 46.13 -4.17
N THR A 37 -2.33 46.42 -3.26
CA THR A 37 -2.73 47.79 -2.97
C THR A 37 -1.74 48.42 -2.00
N ALA A 38 -1.24 49.61 -2.34
CA ALA A 38 -0.27 50.32 -1.52
C ALA A 38 -0.86 50.71 -0.15
N GLY A 39 -0.17 50.34 0.93
CA GLY A 39 -0.54 50.67 2.32
C GLY A 39 -0.99 49.48 3.18
N TYR A 40 -1.26 48.33 2.58
CA TYR A 40 -1.55 47.08 3.29
C TYR A 40 -0.29 46.20 3.40
N TYR A 41 0.27 46.08 4.60
CA TYR A 41 1.45 45.27 4.90
C TYR A 41 1.14 43.76 5.04
N SER A 42 0.01 43.27 4.52
CA SER A 42 -0.40 41.86 4.67
C SER A 42 0.41 40.88 3.82
N GLY A 43 1.11 41.38 2.80
CA GLY A 43 1.88 40.54 1.88
C GLY A 43 1.05 39.66 0.95
N GLU A 44 -0.28 39.81 0.96
CA GLU A 44 -1.21 39.11 0.07
C GLU A 44 -1.83 40.09 -0.93
N PRO A 45 -2.06 39.67 -2.20
CA PRO A 45 -2.70 40.51 -3.19
C PRO A 45 -4.21 40.64 -2.92
N GLU A 46 -4.75 41.84 -3.13
CA GLU A 46 -6.19 42.09 -3.00
C GLU A 46 -6.95 41.71 -4.28
N TYR A 47 -6.29 41.84 -5.43
CA TYR A 47 -6.87 41.57 -6.73
C TYR A 47 -5.92 40.72 -7.59
N TYR A 48 -6.52 39.98 -8.52
CA TYR A 48 -5.82 39.22 -9.54
C TYR A 48 -6.31 39.69 -10.91
N GLN A 49 -5.39 40.16 -11.74
CA GLN A 49 -5.66 40.43 -13.14
C GLN A 49 -5.38 39.16 -13.94
N ILE A 50 -6.40 38.65 -14.62
CA ILE A 50 -6.35 37.42 -15.41
C ILE A 50 -6.32 37.82 -16.88
N ASN A 51 -5.27 37.40 -17.58
CA ASN A 51 -5.09 37.58 -19.02
C ASN A 51 -5.42 36.27 -19.73
N SER A 52 -6.66 36.11 -20.18
CA SER A 52 -7.11 34.94 -20.93
C SER A 52 -7.08 35.21 -22.43
N LEU A 53 -7.24 34.17 -23.24
CA LEU A 53 -7.39 34.28 -24.70
C LEU A 53 -8.58 35.17 -25.09
N ASP A 54 -9.63 35.17 -24.26
CA ASP A 54 -10.87 35.93 -24.48
C ASP A 54 -10.82 37.38 -23.98
N GLY A 55 -9.71 37.80 -23.36
CA GLY A 55 -9.51 39.15 -22.82
C GLY A 55 -8.95 39.18 -21.40
N SER A 56 -8.76 40.40 -20.89
CA SER A 56 -8.24 40.64 -19.53
C SER A 56 -9.33 41.14 -18.58
N PHE A 57 -9.42 40.57 -17.38
CA PHE A 57 -10.37 41.00 -16.36
C PHE A 57 -9.76 40.90 -14.94
N THR A 58 -10.33 41.65 -13.99
CA THR A 58 -9.85 41.71 -12.60
C THR A 58 -10.80 40.97 -11.68
N VAL A 59 -10.25 40.19 -10.75
CA VAL A 59 -11.00 39.41 -9.76
C VAL A 59 -10.48 39.71 -8.36
N HIS A 60 -11.38 39.96 -7.42
CA HIS A 60 -11.03 40.14 -6.02
C HIS A 60 -10.58 38.82 -5.37
N ALA A 61 -9.55 38.84 -4.53
CA ALA A 61 -8.91 37.65 -3.95
C ALA A 61 -9.87 36.72 -3.19
N SER A 62 -10.90 37.27 -2.54
CA SER A 62 -11.91 36.47 -1.84
C SER A 62 -12.71 35.53 -2.75
N ARG A 63 -12.74 35.76 -4.07
CA ARG A 63 -13.41 34.91 -5.07
C ARG A 63 -12.48 33.89 -5.75
N CYS A 64 -11.20 33.89 -5.39
CA CYS A 64 -10.20 32.96 -5.90
C CYS A 64 -9.98 31.80 -4.91
N LEU A 65 -9.78 30.61 -5.46
CA LEU A 65 -9.15 29.48 -4.75
C LEU A 65 -7.70 29.49 -5.19
N LEU A 66 -6.80 29.74 -4.25
CA LEU A 66 -5.38 29.82 -4.54
C LEU A 66 -4.73 28.54 -4.06
N PHE A 67 -4.25 27.76 -5.01
CA PHE A 67 -3.26 26.74 -4.72
C PHE A 67 -1.93 27.50 -4.59
N ARG A 68 -1.18 27.19 -3.52
CA ARG A 68 0.13 27.79 -3.29
C ARG A 68 1.21 26.75 -3.11
N ASN A 69 2.28 26.99 -3.85
CA ASN A 69 3.52 26.28 -3.87
C ASN A 69 4.14 26.84 -2.62
N GLY A 70 3.77 26.31 -1.44
CA GLY A 70 4.18 26.77 -0.12
C GLY A 70 4.53 28.27 -0.04
N ARG A 71 5.58 28.69 0.66
CA ARG A 71 5.86 30.12 0.87
C ARG A 71 7.34 30.46 0.79
N LEU A 72 7.68 31.37 -0.13
CA LEU A 72 9.02 31.91 -0.25
C LEU A 72 9.31 33.01 0.79
N PRO A 73 10.59 33.20 1.17
CA PRO A 73 11.01 34.30 2.03
C PRO A 73 10.60 35.67 1.49
N GLN A 74 10.38 36.63 2.39
CA GLN A 74 9.89 37.96 2.06
C GLN A 74 10.77 38.74 1.07
N GLN A 75 12.06 38.41 0.96
CA GLN A 75 13.03 39.11 0.10
C GLN A 75 12.91 38.76 -1.40
N VAL A 76 12.05 37.81 -1.78
CA VAL A 76 11.84 37.48 -3.18
C VAL A 76 11.16 38.65 -3.90
N VAL A 77 11.85 39.19 -4.90
CA VAL A 77 11.44 40.37 -5.67
C VAL A 77 10.33 40.03 -6.67
N ASP A 78 10.26 38.77 -7.13
CA ASP A 78 9.22 38.33 -8.05
C ASP A 78 7.88 38.16 -7.31
N SER A 79 6.97 39.09 -7.59
CA SER A 79 5.61 39.12 -7.07
C SER A 79 4.78 37.86 -7.38
N LYS A 80 5.04 37.16 -8.50
CA LYS A 80 4.34 35.91 -8.85
C LYS A 80 4.84 34.75 -8.01
N GLN A 81 6.15 34.60 -7.89
CA GLN A 81 6.76 33.56 -7.06
C GLN A 81 6.40 33.74 -5.58
N ARG A 82 6.23 34.99 -5.13
CA ARG A 82 5.75 35.27 -3.77
C ARG A 82 4.32 34.78 -3.50
N VAL A 83 3.45 34.75 -4.53
CA VAL A 83 2.03 34.42 -4.37
C VAL A 83 1.73 32.97 -4.69
N PHE A 84 2.27 32.45 -5.79
CA PHE A 84 2.11 31.08 -6.22
C PHE A 84 3.24 30.26 -5.64
N GLY A 85 4.47 30.61 -6.00
CA GLY A 85 5.66 29.88 -5.63
C GLY A 85 6.64 29.66 -6.79
N PHE A 86 7.76 29.04 -6.47
CA PHE A 86 8.79 28.43 -7.31
C PHE A 86 8.38 27.06 -7.90
N ALA A 87 8.18 27.00 -9.21
CA ALA A 87 7.70 25.79 -9.89
C ALA A 87 8.56 24.54 -9.61
N GLU A 88 7.91 23.39 -9.37
CA GLU A 88 8.60 22.11 -9.09
C GLU A 88 9.58 21.70 -10.21
N TYR A 89 9.24 22.02 -11.46
CA TYR A 89 10.11 21.75 -12.61
C TYR A 89 11.48 22.42 -12.47
N ASP A 90 11.53 23.68 -12.03
CA ASP A 90 12.79 24.41 -11.89
C ASP A 90 13.67 23.81 -10.79
N ARG A 91 13.07 23.18 -9.77
CA ARG A 91 13.77 22.47 -8.70
C ARG A 91 14.44 21.19 -9.21
N ILE A 92 13.75 20.42 -10.06
CA ILE A 92 14.22 19.09 -10.52
C ILE A 92 14.98 19.13 -11.85
N LYS A 93 14.91 20.24 -12.60
CA LYS A 93 15.39 20.34 -13.99
C LYS A 93 16.83 19.87 -14.19
N THR A 94 17.76 20.29 -13.33
CA THR A 94 19.18 19.94 -13.48
C THR A 94 19.39 18.44 -13.30
N ALA A 95 18.87 17.86 -12.21
CA ALA A 95 18.96 16.43 -11.96
C ALA A 95 18.30 15.62 -13.09
N LEU A 96 17.12 16.06 -13.55
CA LEU A 96 16.43 15.42 -14.67
C LEU A 96 17.27 15.44 -15.96
N GLN A 97 17.89 16.58 -16.30
CA GLN A 97 18.77 16.69 -17.46
C GLN A 97 20.01 15.81 -17.33
N GLU A 98 20.62 15.74 -16.15
CA GLU A 98 21.77 14.89 -15.87
C GLU A 98 21.44 13.40 -16.02
N THR A 99 20.31 12.94 -15.48
CA THR A 99 19.85 11.56 -15.62
C THR A 99 19.57 11.22 -17.09
N ILE A 100 18.82 12.07 -17.81
CA ILE A 100 18.53 11.87 -19.26
C ILE A 100 19.83 11.81 -20.07
N THR A 101 20.76 12.73 -19.80
CA THR A 101 22.03 12.80 -20.53
C THR A 101 22.92 11.59 -20.24
N SER A 102 22.97 11.15 -18.99
CA SER A 102 23.74 9.96 -18.56
C SER A 102 23.24 8.69 -19.22
N HIS A 103 21.92 8.47 -19.24
CA HIS A 103 21.31 7.36 -19.98
C HIS A 103 21.54 7.46 -21.50
N GLY A 104 21.57 8.68 -22.05
CA GLY A 104 21.91 8.93 -23.45
C GLY A 104 23.36 8.57 -23.84
N TYR A 105 24.29 8.52 -22.88
CA TYR A 105 25.68 8.12 -23.15
C TYR A 105 25.86 6.61 -23.27
N ALA A 106 25.03 5.79 -22.61
CA ALA A 106 25.20 4.33 -22.65
C ALA A 106 25.12 3.73 -24.07
N PRO A 107 24.13 4.08 -24.93
CA PRO A 107 24.12 3.62 -26.32
C PRO A 107 25.33 4.11 -27.13
N ARG A 108 25.81 5.33 -26.87
CA ARG A 108 26.99 5.91 -27.54
C ARG A 108 28.27 5.21 -27.11
N MET A 109 28.34 4.76 -25.86
CA MET A 109 29.43 3.93 -25.35
C MET A 109 29.43 2.58 -26.04
N LEU A 110 28.29 1.90 -26.15
CA LEU A 110 28.17 0.61 -26.86
C LEU A 110 28.60 0.69 -28.33
N GLN A 111 28.28 1.78 -29.03
CA GLN A 111 28.77 2.02 -30.40
C GLN A 111 30.31 2.07 -30.49
N ARG A 112 31.01 2.37 -29.39
CA ARG A 112 32.48 2.45 -29.29
C ARG A 112 33.11 1.24 -28.59
N ALA A 113 32.34 0.20 -28.28
CA ALA A 113 32.79 -1.02 -27.58
C ALA A 113 33.86 -1.78 -28.30
N ILE A 114 33.73 -1.83 -29.61
CA ILE A 114 34.60 -2.58 -30.49
C ILE A 114 35.25 -1.57 -31.40
N GLN A 115 36.42 -1.07 -30.99
CA GLN A 115 37.26 -0.26 -31.85
C GLN A 115 38.23 -1.17 -32.59
N SER A 116 38.15 -1.10 -33.91
CA SER A 116 39.09 -1.75 -34.82
C SER A 116 40.40 -0.97 -34.83
N ILE A 117 41.51 -1.62 -34.52
CA ILE A 117 42.85 -1.05 -34.69
C ILE A 117 43.48 -1.73 -35.89
N ILE A 118 43.78 -0.94 -36.92
CA ILE A 118 44.45 -1.41 -38.13
C ILE A 118 45.86 -0.87 -38.11
N LYS A 119 46.85 -1.76 -38.11
CA LYS A 119 48.26 -1.39 -38.23
C LYS A 119 48.69 -1.67 -39.67
N ILE A 120 49.16 -0.63 -40.35
CA ILE A 120 49.68 -0.72 -41.72
C ILE A 120 51.18 -0.42 -41.66
N LYS A 121 51.98 -1.31 -42.22
CA LYS A 121 53.44 -1.14 -42.31
C LYS A 121 53.78 0.09 -43.16
N ASP A 122 54.75 0.89 -42.72
CA ASP A 122 55.24 2.09 -43.40
C ASP A 122 54.16 3.16 -43.73
N LEU A 123 53.06 3.19 -42.96
CA LEU A 123 51.92 4.11 -43.16
C LEU A 123 52.36 5.58 -43.30
N ALA A 124 53.31 6.03 -42.49
CA ALA A 124 53.82 7.41 -42.55
C ALA A 124 54.51 7.73 -43.88
N SER A 125 55.28 6.78 -44.43
CA SER A 125 55.91 6.93 -45.74
C SER A 125 54.90 6.88 -46.87
N LEU A 126 53.84 6.08 -46.70
CA LEU A 126 52.75 5.98 -47.67
C LEU A 126 51.94 7.28 -47.72
N LEU A 127 51.58 7.85 -46.57
CA LEU A 127 50.91 9.16 -46.47
C LEU A 127 51.77 10.34 -46.94
N ALA A 128 53.10 10.20 -46.96
CA ALA A 128 54.00 11.23 -47.49
C ALA A 128 54.03 11.30 -49.03
N THR A 129 53.39 10.36 -49.73
CA THR A 129 53.25 10.38 -51.19
C THR A 129 52.01 11.15 -51.63
N GLU A 130 52.08 11.77 -52.81
CA GLU A 130 51.01 12.64 -53.35
C GLU A 130 49.66 11.94 -53.52
N SER A 131 49.64 10.61 -53.67
CA SER A 131 48.43 9.78 -53.81
C SER A 131 48.18 8.84 -52.62
N GLY A 132 48.96 8.96 -51.55
CA GLY A 132 48.97 8.01 -50.44
C GLY A 132 47.70 8.03 -49.60
N GLU A 133 47.19 9.22 -49.31
CA GLU A 133 46.01 9.44 -48.46
C GLU A 133 44.75 8.80 -49.06
N ASP A 134 44.51 9.02 -50.36
CA ASP A 134 43.40 8.42 -51.10
C ASP A 134 43.48 6.89 -51.13
N ALA A 135 44.68 6.34 -51.27
CA ALA A 135 44.89 4.89 -51.27
C ALA A 135 44.53 4.27 -49.90
N VAL A 136 44.92 4.93 -48.80
CA VAL A 136 44.59 4.49 -47.43
C VAL A 136 43.09 4.58 -47.16
N VAL A 137 42.44 5.70 -47.49
CA VAL A 137 40.99 5.88 -47.28
C VAL A 137 40.19 4.82 -48.04
N LYS A 138 40.56 4.56 -49.30
CA LYS A 138 39.89 3.55 -50.13
C LYS A 138 40.06 2.14 -49.57
N ARG A 139 41.23 1.82 -49.00
CA ARG A 139 41.49 0.55 -48.31
C ARG A 139 40.64 0.41 -47.04
N LEU A 140 40.56 1.45 -46.21
CA LEU A 140 39.73 1.47 -45.01
C LEU A 140 38.23 1.29 -45.32
N GLN A 141 37.74 1.96 -46.38
CA GLN A 141 36.36 1.81 -46.85
C GLN A 141 36.05 0.39 -47.32
N LEU A 142 36.96 -0.25 -48.05
CA LEU A 142 36.79 -1.64 -48.48
C LEU A 142 36.71 -2.60 -47.30
N ILE A 143 37.53 -2.38 -46.27
CA ILE A 143 37.54 -3.20 -45.05
C ILE A 143 36.22 -3.03 -44.28
N ASP A 144 35.75 -1.79 -44.06
CA ASP A 144 34.50 -1.57 -43.31
C ASP A 144 33.26 -2.04 -44.09
N MET A 145 33.26 -1.90 -45.41
CA MET A 145 32.20 -2.42 -46.28
C MET A 145 32.16 -3.94 -46.28
N ALA A 146 33.31 -4.60 -46.39
CA ALA A 146 33.40 -6.06 -46.31
C ALA A 146 32.94 -6.60 -44.94
N ARG A 147 33.33 -5.91 -43.86
CA ARG A 147 32.88 -6.22 -42.49
C ARG A 147 31.35 -6.13 -42.36
N SER A 148 30.76 -5.04 -42.88
CA SER A 148 29.31 -4.81 -42.82
C SER A 148 28.51 -5.83 -43.65
N MET A 149 29.01 -6.23 -44.82
CA MET A 149 28.30 -7.14 -45.73
C MET A 149 28.50 -8.62 -45.41
N PHE A 150 29.70 -9.04 -45.02
CA PHE A 150 30.08 -10.46 -44.94
C PHE A 150 30.37 -10.94 -43.52
N ASN A 151 30.30 -10.04 -42.52
CA ASN A 151 30.71 -10.31 -41.13
C ASN A 151 32.08 -11.04 -41.05
N SER A 152 32.97 -10.76 -42.01
CA SER A 152 34.25 -11.41 -42.22
C SER A 152 35.25 -10.36 -42.69
N ILE A 153 36.50 -10.45 -42.22
CA ILE A 153 37.55 -9.48 -42.54
C ILE A 153 38.70 -10.23 -43.21
N ALA A 154 39.11 -9.76 -44.39
CA ALA A 154 40.27 -10.27 -45.11
C ALA A 154 41.41 -9.25 -45.02
N VAL A 155 42.51 -9.65 -44.38
CA VAL A 155 43.69 -8.83 -44.13
C VAL A 155 44.88 -9.47 -44.83
N ASP A 156 45.81 -8.66 -45.37
CA ASP A 156 47.03 -9.19 -45.96
C ASP A 156 47.91 -9.83 -44.87
N ALA A 157 48.48 -11.00 -45.15
CA ALA A 157 49.34 -11.70 -44.21
C ALA A 157 50.68 -10.96 -43.99
N ASP A 158 51.14 -10.19 -45.00
CA ASP A 158 52.39 -9.45 -44.95
C ASP A 158 52.12 -7.93 -44.91
N GLY A 159 52.24 -7.34 -43.71
CA GLY A 159 52.29 -5.87 -43.54
C GLY A 159 51.00 -5.20 -43.05
N GLU A 160 49.91 -5.95 -42.85
CA GLU A 160 48.68 -5.47 -42.20
C GLU A 160 48.35 -6.35 -40.98
N ASP A 161 48.05 -5.72 -39.84
CA ASP A 161 47.62 -6.39 -38.61
C ASP A 161 46.30 -5.77 -38.13
N PHE A 162 45.34 -6.62 -37.76
CA PHE A 162 43.99 -6.21 -37.42
C PHE A 162 43.64 -6.75 -36.03
N ASP A 163 43.40 -5.84 -35.09
CA ASP A 163 43.14 -6.15 -33.70
C ASP A 163 41.88 -5.44 -33.19
N PHE A 164 41.21 -6.04 -32.21
CA PHE A 164 40.04 -5.45 -31.55
C PHE A 164 40.41 -5.03 -30.14
N LYS A 165 40.35 -3.73 -29.87
CA LYS A 165 40.47 -3.25 -28.51
C LYS A 165 39.09 -3.22 -27.87
N SER A 166 38.76 -4.27 -27.12
CA SER A 166 37.57 -4.32 -26.28
C SER A 166 37.75 -3.39 -25.08
N THR A 167 36.84 -2.44 -24.90
CA THR A 167 36.81 -1.61 -23.68
C THR A 167 35.84 -2.26 -22.68
N PRO A 168 36.27 -2.65 -21.47
CA PRO A 168 35.36 -3.18 -20.47
C PRO A 168 34.37 -2.10 -20.00
N TYR A 169 33.11 -2.49 -19.79
CA TYR A 169 32.02 -1.61 -19.34
C TYR A 169 31.60 -1.84 -17.89
N THR A 170 32.50 -2.42 -17.10
CA THR A 170 32.30 -2.61 -15.66
C THR A 170 32.09 -1.25 -14.98
N GLY A 171 31.05 -1.12 -14.17
CA GLY A 171 30.71 0.13 -13.46
C GLY A 171 29.77 1.09 -14.21
N VAL A 172 29.43 0.87 -15.49
CA VAL A 172 28.46 1.74 -16.19
C VAL A 172 27.08 1.68 -15.55
N LYS A 173 26.65 0.48 -15.12
CA LYS A 173 25.38 0.29 -14.40
C LYS A 173 25.34 1.12 -13.11
N GLU A 174 26.40 1.07 -12.30
CA GLU A 174 26.47 1.81 -11.02
C GLU A 174 26.37 3.33 -11.22
N ILE A 175 26.99 3.86 -12.29
CA ILE A 175 26.89 5.28 -12.65
C ILE A 175 25.45 5.66 -13.04
N LEU A 176 24.78 4.81 -13.83
CA LEU A 176 23.39 5.04 -14.22
C LEU A 176 22.46 4.96 -13.01
N ASP A 177 22.60 3.91 -12.19
CA ASP A 177 21.82 3.71 -10.97
C ASP A 177 22.03 4.86 -9.96
N SER A 178 23.25 5.39 -9.86
CA SER A 178 23.55 6.59 -9.06
C SER A 178 22.81 7.83 -9.56
N SER A 179 22.72 8.02 -10.88
CA SER A 179 21.94 9.13 -11.47
C SER A 179 20.43 8.98 -11.25
N CYS A 180 19.91 7.75 -11.20
CA CYS A 180 18.52 7.46 -10.85
C CYS A 180 18.26 7.67 -9.35
N ASN A 181 19.21 7.32 -8.48
CA ASN A 181 19.14 7.55 -7.04
C ASN A 181 19.08 9.06 -6.74
N MET A 182 19.95 9.85 -7.40
CA MET A 182 19.91 11.30 -7.28
C MET A 182 18.56 11.87 -7.72
N LEU A 183 18.00 11.42 -8.85
CA LEU A 183 16.69 11.92 -9.30
C LEU A 183 15.56 11.55 -8.33
N SER A 184 15.60 10.36 -7.74
CA SER A 184 14.62 9.91 -6.73
C SER A 184 14.72 10.72 -5.45
N ALA A 185 15.94 10.96 -4.96
CA ALA A 185 16.20 11.80 -3.81
C ALA A 185 15.72 13.24 -4.02
N VAL A 186 15.97 13.80 -5.21
CA VAL A 186 15.50 15.16 -5.51
C VAL A 186 13.98 15.17 -5.65
N THR A 187 13.35 14.20 -6.32
CA THR A 187 11.89 14.20 -6.53
C THR A 187 11.08 13.79 -5.29
N ASN A 188 11.72 13.21 -4.27
CA ASN A 188 11.05 12.51 -3.16
C ASN A 188 10.12 11.39 -3.64
N ILE A 189 10.33 10.87 -4.85
CA ILE A 189 9.61 9.72 -5.39
C ILE A 189 10.56 8.52 -5.33
N PRO A 190 10.18 7.43 -4.65
CA PRO A 190 10.97 6.21 -4.61
C PRO A 190 11.36 5.70 -5.99
N GLN A 191 12.56 5.13 -6.12
CA GLN A 191 13.00 4.52 -7.39
C GLN A 191 12.01 3.47 -7.92
N ALA A 192 11.40 2.70 -7.01
CA ALA A 192 10.42 1.68 -7.36
C ALA A 192 9.20 2.28 -8.09
N LEU A 193 8.76 3.47 -7.69
CA LEU A 193 7.66 4.18 -8.35
C LEU A 193 8.12 4.96 -9.59
N LEU A 194 9.29 5.60 -9.51
CA LEU A 194 9.77 6.49 -10.56
C LEU A 194 10.34 5.74 -11.78
N PHE A 195 11.01 4.61 -11.55
CA PHE A 195 11.71 3.84 -12.58
C PHE A 195 11.23 2.39 -12.72
N GLY A 196 10.41 1.87 -11.80
CA GLY A 196 9.95 0.48 -11.83
C GLY A 196 11.02 -0.55 -11.42
N SER A 197 12.07 -0.12 -10.72
CA SER A 197 13.16 -0.97 -10.26
C SER A 197 12.87 -1.54 -8.86
N SER A 198 13.04 -2.84 -8.63
CA SER A 198 12.98 -3.41 -7.28
C SER A 198 14.14 -2.88 -6.41
N PRO A 199 13.90 -2.47 -5.16
CA PRO A 199 14.97 -2.05 -4.24
C PRO A 199 16.00 -3.17 -4.05
N GLN A 200 17.30 -2.84 -4.06
CA GLN A 200 18.38 -3.79 -3.75
C GLN A 200 18.84 -3.58 -2.30
N GLY A 201 18.75 -4.62 -1.45
CA GLY A 201 19.18 -4.58 -0.05
C GLY A 201 18.26 -5.39 0.88
N MET A 202 18.49 -5.28 2.19
CA MET A 202 17.68 -5.95 3.23
C MET A 202 16.21 -5.47 3.28
N ASP A 203 15.87 -4.41 2.55
CA ASP A 203 14.52 -3.86 2.40
C ASP A 203 13.93 -4.14 1.00
N ALA A 204 14.08 -5.38 0.52
CA ALA A 204 13.66 -5.82 -0.82
C ALA A 204 12.13 -5.75 -1.08
N THR A 205 11.33 -5.36 -0.07
CA THR A 205 9.87 -5.21 -0.19
C THR A 205 9.42 -3.80 -0.58
N GLY A 206 10.29 -2.78 -0.46
CA GLY A 206 9.98 -1.39 -0.81
C GLY A 206 8.88 -0.74 0.04
N ARG A 207 8.45 -1.38 1.13
CA ARG A 207 7.33 -0.90 1.97
C ARG A 207 7.65 0.40 2.69
N SER A 208 8.85 0.50 3.27
CA SER A 208 9.33 1.70 3.94
C SER A 208 9.39 2.91 3.00
N ASP A 209 9.93 2.72 1.79
CA ASP A 209 10.01 3.78 0.77
C ASP A 209 8.61 4.25 0.31
N LEU A 210 7.66 3.32 0.16
CA LEU A 210 6.29 3.63 -0.20
C LEU A 210 5.52 4.33 0.92
N GLU A 211 5.74 3.93 2.17
CA GLU A 211 5.15 4.57 3.34
C GLU A 211 5.62 6.03 3.47
N ASN A 212 6.93 6.25 3.33
CA ASN A 212 7.51 7.59 3.30
C ASN A 212 6.90 8.44 2.17
N TYR A 213 6.70 7.85 1.00
CA TYR A 213 6.03 8.52 -0.12
C TYR A 213 4.56 8.85 0.17
N TYR A 214 3.79 7.94 0.76
CA TYR A 214 2.39 8.22 1.11
C TYR A 214 2.25 9.28 2.20
N ASN A 215 3.14 9.26 3.19
CA ASN A 215 3.21 10.32 4.21
C ASN A 215 3.51 11.67 3.57
N TYR A 216 4.46 11.73 2.64
CA TYR A 216 4.75 12.93 1.84
C TYR A 216 3.52 13.41 1.05
N VAL A 217 2.79 12.51 0.38
CA VAL A 217 1.55 12.87 -0.35
C VAL A 217 0.46 13.38 0.59
N GLN A 218 0.29 12.76 1.76
CA GLN A 218 -0.69 13.21 2.75
C GLN A 218 -0.35 14.61 3.29
N GLN A 219 0.94 14.91 3.49
CA GLN A 219 1.40 16.27 3.82
C GLN A 219 1.04 17.27 2.73
N LEU A 220 1.23 16.92 1.45
CA LEU A 220 0.84 17.77 0.31
C LEU A 220 -0.69 17.98 0.23
N GLN A 221 -1.50 17.01 0.65
CA GLN A 221 -2.95 17.17 0.73
C GLN A 221 -3.33 18.17 1.84
N LYS A 222 -2.79 17.96 3.05
CA LYS A 222 -3.04 18.80 4.23
C LYS A 222 -2.58 20.24 4.02
N ARG A 223 -1.37 20.46 3.50
CA ARG A 223 -0.78 21.80 3.37
C ARG A 223 -1.42 22.64 2.25
N MET A 224 -1.80 22.00 1.15
CA MET A 224 -2.10 22.73 -0.10
C MET A 224 -3.55 22.64 -0.54
N LEU A 225 -4.23 21.53 -0.24
CA LEU A 225 -5.60 21.31 -0.67
C LEU A 225 -6.59 21.66 0.43
N ARG A 226 -6.25 21.42 1.70
CA ARG A 226 -7.18 21.59 2.81
C ARG A 226 -7.78 23.00 2.85
N GLY A 227 -6.98 24.06 2.92
CA GLY A 227 -7.49 25.43 3.01
C GLY A 227 -8.39 25.85 1.82
N PRO A 228 -7.95 25.66 0.55
CA PRO A 228 -8.80 25.93 -0.60
C PRO A 228 -10.08 25.11 -0.63
N LEU A 229 -10.03 23.83 -0.22
CA LEU A 229 -11.19 22.96 -0.14
C LEU A 229 -12.15 23.39 0.98
N GLU A 230 -11.64 23.72 2.17
CA GLU A 230 -12.45 24.26 3.28
C GLU A 230 -13.18 25.54 2.86
N LYS A 231 -12.50 26.43 2.13
CA LYS A 231 -13.12 27.64 1.57
C LYS A 231 -14.22 27.30 0.56
N LEU A 232 -13.96 26.34 -0.34
CA LEU A 232 -14.93 25.89 -1.33
C LEU A 232 -16.15 25.25 -0.66
N PHE A 233 -15.94 24.30 0.25
CA PHE A 233 -17.00 23.64 1.00
C PHE A 233 -17.77 24.63 1.87
N GLY A 234 -17.10 25.59 2.52
CA GLY A 234 -17.76 26.66 3.26
C GLY A 234 -18.68 27.52 2.38
N ILE A 235 -18.30 27.80 1.13
CA ILE A 235 -19.17 28.50 0.17
C ILE A 235 -20.35 27.62 -0.26
N ILE A 236 -20.11 26.32 -0.50
CA ILE A 236 -21.16 25.35 -0.87
C ILE A 236 -22.18 25.22 0.26
N ILE A 237 -21.72 25.04 1.51
CA ILE A 237 -22.56 24.94 2.70
C ILE A 237 -23.39 26.22 2.86
N LYS A 238 -22.78 27.40 2.77
CA LYS A 238 -23.55 28.66 2.81
C LYS A 238 -24.59 28.77 1.71
N SER A 239 -24.29 28.28 0.51
CA SER A 239 -25.28 28.24 -0.58
C SER A 239 -26.45 27.31 -0.26
N LEU A 240 -26.17 26.14 0.33
CA LEU A 240 -27.19 25.17 0.74
C LEU A 240 -28.04 25.71 1.90
N ALA A 241 -27.42 26.36 2.89
CA ALA A 241 -28.11 27.04 3.98
C ALA A 241 -29.04 28.14 3.45
N ALA A 242 -28.57 28.92 2.47
CA ALA A 242 -29.36 29.95 1.81
C ALA A 242 -30.57 29.40 1.02
N THR A 243 -30.57 28.10 0.68
CA THR A 243 -31.72 27.39 0.08
C THR A 243 -32.63 26.69 1.11
N GLY A 244 -32.28 26.72 2.40
CA GLY A 244 -33.02 26.06 3.48
C GLY A 244 -32.84 24.53 3.51
N ARG A 245 -31.82 23.99 2.85
CA ARG A 245 -31.54 22.54 2.83
C ARG A 245 -30.75 22.06 4.06
N ILE A 246 -30.02 22.97 4.69
CA ILE A 246 -29.21 22.74 5.89
C ILE A 246 -29.27 23.99 6.79
N ASP A 247 -28.92 23.85 8.06
CA ASP A 247 -28.85 24.97 8.99
C ASP A 247 -27.65 25.90 8.71
N ASP A 248 -27.78 27.19 9.05
CA ASP A 248 -26.76 28.22 8.81
C ASP A 248 -25.48 28.01 9.66
N ASN A 249 -25.58 27.22 10.73
CA ASN A 249 -24.48 26.88 11.65
C ASN A 249 -24.00 25.42 11.48
N TYR A 250 -24.05 24.88 10.26
CA TYR A 250 -23.57 23.53 10.00
C TYR A 250 -22.03 23.47 10.05
N ASP A 251 -21.49 22.80 11.08
CA ASP A 251 -20.07 22.50 11.18
C ASP A 251 -19.73 21.27 10.31
N PHE A 252 -18.59 21.33 9.62
CA PHE A 252 -18.10 20.23 8.80
C PHE A 252 -16.63 19.98 9.08
N GLU A 253 -16.24 18.72 9.03
CA GLU A 253 -14.85 18.31 9.10
C GLU A 253 -14.41 17.73 7.75
N LEU A 254 -13.20 18.09 7.33
CA LEU A 254 -12.60 17.59 6.11
C LEU A 254 -11.50 16.60 6.46
N GLU A 255 -11.72 15.35 6.07
CA GLU A 255 -10.75 14.27 6.17
C GLU A 255 -10.36 13.78 4.77
N PHE A 256 -9.08 13.46 4.59
CA PHE A 256 -8.58 12.85 3.36
C PHE A 256 -8.56 11.34 3.53
N ASN A 257 -8.98 10.60 2.50
CA ASN A 257 -8.90 9.14 2.53
C ASN A 257 -7.45 8.70 2.80
N PRO A 258 -7.23 7.73 3.70
CA PRO A 258 -5.90 7.21 3.97
C PRO A 258 -5.32 6.59 2.71
N LEU A 259 -4.08 6.94 2.40
CA LEU A 259 -3.34 6.43 1.25
C LEU A 259 -2.64 5.10 1.56
N TRP A 260 -2.63 4.73 2.84
CA TRP A 260 -2.10 3.48 3.37
C TRP A 260 -3.14 2.89 4.34
N SER A 261 -3.42 1.61 4.20
CA SER A 261 -4.19 0.84 5.17
C SER A 261 -3.32 -0.33 5.61
N LEU A 262 -3.18 -0.52 6.91
CA LEU A 262 -2.57 -1.73 7.47
C LEU A 262 -3.28 -2.96 6.90
N SER A 263 -2.54 -4.04 6.71
CA SER A 263 -3.17 -5.32 6.39
C SER A 263 -4.15 -5.70 7.51
N ASP A 264 -5.21 -6.45 7.20
CA ASP A 264 -6.21 -6.88 8.20
C ASP A 264 -5.55 -7.59 9.40
N ASN A 265 -4.38 -8.22 9.21
CA ASN A 265 -3.61 -8.88 10.27
C ASN A 265 -2.88 -7.90 11.20
N GLU A 266 -2.28 -6.85 10.66
CA GLU A 266 -1.60 -5.80 11.44
C GLU A 266 -2.62 -4.94 12.17
N GLN A 267 -3.74 -4.60 11.52
CA GLN A 267 -4.86 -3.92 12.17
C GLN A 267 -5.46 -4.77 13.28
N ALA A 268 -5.63 -6.09 13.07
CA ALA A 268 -6.10 -6.99 14.12
C ALA A 268 -5.13 -7.12 15.29
N ALA A 269 -3.81 -7.08 15.05
CA ALA A 269 -2.81 -7.08 16.11
C ALA A 269 -2.84 -5.78 16.93
N VAL A 270 -3.00 -4.63 16.26
CA VAL A 270 -3.18 -3.32 16.90
C VAL A 270 -4.50 -3.28 17.69
N ASP A 271 -5.59 -3.77 17.13
CA ASP A 271 -6.89 -3.84 17.80
C ASP A 271 -6.85 -4.81 19.00
N GLN A 272 -6.13 -5.92 18.89
CA GLN A 272 -5.90 -6.87 19.97
C GLN A 272 -5.05 -6.25 21.08
N ALA A 273 -4.00 -5.50 20.76
CA ALA A 273 -3.18 -4.77 21.72
C ALA A 273 -4.00 -3.68 22.43
N ASN A 274 -4.82 -2.94 21.68
CA ASN A 274 -5.75 -1.94 22.23
C ASN A 274 -6.81 -2.59 23.14
N ALA A 275 -7.36 -3.75 22.76
CA ALA A 275 -8.30 -4.50 23.57
C ALA A 275 -7.65 -5.07 24.85
N GLN A 276 -6.42 -5.56 24.77
CA GLN A 276 -5.64 -6.01 25.94
C GLN A 276 -5.33 -4.83 26.88
N ALA A 277 -4.95 -3.67 26.35
CA ALA A 277 -4.75 -2.46 27.13
C ALA A 277 -6.04 -2.02 27.85
N LYS A 278 -7.20 -2.06 27.16
CA LYS A 278 -8.52 -1.80 27.77
C LYS A 278 -8.86 -2.81 28.88
N LEU A 279 -8.50 -4.09 28.70
CA LEU A 279 -8.73 -5.16 29.68
C LEU A 279 -7.85 -5.00 30.93
N ILE A 280 -6.57 -4.70 30.76
CA ILE A 280 -5.64 -4.42 31.87
C ILE A 280 -6.16 -3.22 32.68
N LYS A 281 -6.58 -2.14 32.01
CA LYS A 281 -7.17 -0.96 32.67
C LYS A 281 -8.44 -1.31 33.47
N ALA A 282 -9.32 -2.14 32.94
CA ALA A 282 -10.51 -2.61 33.64
C ALA A 282 -10.18 -3.48 34.87
N GLN A 283 -9.15 -4.33 34.77
CA GLN A 283 -8.67 -5.14 35.90
C GLN A 283 -8.04 -4.27 36.98
N THR A 284 -7.26 -3.27 36.60
CA THR A 284 -6.70 -2.29 37.55
C THR A 284 -7.79 -1.55 38.31
N ALA A 285 -8.85 -1.09 37.62
CA ALA A 285 -10.00 -0.46 38.28
C ALA A 285 -10.70 -1.41 39.28
N GLN A 286 -10.83 -2.69 38.93
CA GLN A 286 -11.40 -3.72 39.81
C GLN A 286 -10.56 -3.89 41.08
N VAL A 287 -9.23 -3.93 40.94
CA VAL A 287 -8.30 -4.06 42.08
C VAL A 287 -8.44 -2.88 43.05
N TYR A 288 -8.55 -1.64 42.56
CA TYR A 288 -8.73 -0.48 43.43
C TYR A 288 -10.08 -0.45 44.16
N VAL A 289 -11.15 -0.94 43.53
CA VAL A 289 -12.46 -1.12 44.17
C VAL A 289 -12.39 -2.20 45.26
N ASP A 290 -11.69 -3.31 44.97
CA ASP A 290 -11.52 -4.42 45.92
C ASP A 290 -10.63 -4.03 47.11
N MET A 291 -9.65 -3.15 46.90
CA MET A 291 -8.82 -2.56 47.95
C MET A 291 -9.53 -1.45 48.74
N GLN A 292 -10.79 -1.15 48.42
CA GLN A 292 -11.60 -0.07 49.01
C GLN A 292 -10.98 1.33 48.87
N ALA A 293 -10.05 1.50 47.94
CA ALA A 293 -9.46 2.80 47.60
C ALA A 293 -10.40 3.65 46.74
N LEU A 294 -11.38 3.02 46.08
CA LEU A 294 -12.38 3.66 45.22
C LEU A 294 -13.79 3.11 45.48
N ASP A 295 -14.78 3.98 45.63
CA ASP A 295 -16.17 3.54 45.84
C ASP A 295 -16.83 3.14 44.50
N PRO A 296 -17.58 2.02 44.45
CA PRO A 296 -18.32 1.61 43.25
C PRO A 296 -19.26 2.68 42.65
N GLN A 297 -19.70 3.68 43.43
CA GLN A 297 -20.52 4.80 42.94
C GLN A 297 -19.70 5.85 42.19
N GLU A 298 -18.45 6.09 42.57
CA GLU A 298 -17.54 7.03 41.90
C GLU A 298 -17.11 6.48 40.54
N VAL A 299 -16.82 5.17 40.50
CA VAL A 299 -16.53 4.46 39.24
C VAL A 299 -17.73 4.54 38.27
N ARG A 300 -18.96 4.39 38.76
CA ARG A 300 -20.18 4.53 37.94
C ARG A 300 -20.41 5.97 37.47
N ALA A 301 -20.10 6.97 38.30
CA ALA A 301 -20.27 8.38 37.94
C ALA A 301 -19.24 8.82 36.88
N ALA A 302 -18.01 8.34 36.97
CA ALA A 302 -16.98 8.56 35.96
C ALA A 302 -17.30 7.87 34.64
N LEU A 303 -17.76 6.60 34.68
CA LEU A 303 -18.22 5.85 33.51
C LEU A 303 -19.45 6.46 32.84
N ALA A 304 -20.28 7.23 33.55
CA ALA A 304 -21.43 7.92 32.99
C ALA A 304 -21.08 9.27 32.34
N LYS A 305 -19.86 9.78 32.54
CA LYS A 305 -19.41 11.09 32.07
C LYS A 305 -18.51 11.00 30.84
N ALA A 306 -17.87 9.85 30.62
CA ALA A 306 -17.13 9.54 29.41
C ALA A 306 -17.99 8.63 28.52
N ASP A 307 -18.19 9.00 27.25
CA ASP A 307 -18.84 8.14 26.23
C ASP A 307 -17.97 6.93 25.84
N GLU A 308 -16.81 6.74 26.49
CA GLU A 308 -15.92 5.59 26.34
C GLU A 308 -15.22 5.25 27.68
N TYR A 309 -14.83 3.99 27.87
CA TYR A 309 -14.26 3.46 29.11
C TYR A 309 -12.87 4.08 29.41
N ASP A 310 -12.81 5.18 30.18
CA ASP A 310 -11.56 5.82 30.61
C ASP A 310 -11.43 5.89 32.14
N VAL A 311 -10.49 5.12 32.67
CA VAL A 311 -10.24 4.91 34.11
C VAL A 311 -9.37 6.03 34.70
N GLU A 312 -8.76 6.87 33.87
CA GLU A 312 -7.86 7.96 34.28
C GLU A 312 -8.58 9.06 35.08
N THR A 313 -9.85 9.34 34.80
CA THR A 313 -10.65 10.35 35.52
C THR A 313 -11.06 9.97 36.95
N ILE A 314 -10.67 8.78 37.43
CA ILE A 314 -11.14 8.22 38.70
C ILE A 314 -10.09 8.40 39.82
N LEU A 315 -8.82 8.63 39.50
CA LEU A 315 -7.71 8.54 40.47
C LEU A 315 -7.08 9.89 40.89
N ASP A 316 -7.66 11.04 40.51
CA ASP A 316 -7.07 12.36 40.80
C ASP A 316 -7.18 12.80 42.29
N ASP A 317 -7.94 12.10 43.14
CA ASP A 317 -8.32 12.59 44.48
C ASP A 317 -7.68 11.85 45.69
N VAL A 318 -6.70 10.96 45.51
CA VAL A 318 -6.02 10.27 46.64
C VAL A 318 -4.54 10.72 46.77
N PRO A 319 -4.10 11.30 47.90
CA PRO A 319 -2.72 11.74 48.10
C PRO A 319 -1.71 10.57 48.16
N ASP A 320 -0.55 10.75 47.52
CA ASP A 320 0.51 9.75 47.29
C ASP A 320 1.21 9.17 48.54
N ASP A 321 0.95 9.67 49.74
CA ASP A 321 1.76 9.40 50.93
C ASP A 321 1.40 8.10 51.70
N GLU A 322 0.31 7.40 51.37
CA GLU A 322 -0.09 6.14 52.04
C GLU A 322 0.17 4.85 51.22
N LEU A 323 0.70 4.95 49.99
CA LEU A 323 0.73 3.82 49.05
C LEU A 323 1.90 2.82 49.23
N PHE A 324 2.92 3.14 50.03
CA PHE A 324 4.18 2.37 50.06
C PHE A 324 4.46 1.52 51.31
N ALA A 325 3.49 1.36 52.23
CA ALA A 325 3.76 0.69 53.51
C ALA A 325 3.15 -0.71 53.71
N SER A 326 2.28 -1.22 52.82
CA SER A 326 1.52 -2.46 53.10
C SER A 326 1.76 -3.66 52.17
N VAL A 327 2.63 -3.56 51.15
CA VAL A 327 2.80 -4.64 50.14
C VAL A 327 4.07 -5.50 50.33
N ILE A 328 4.86 -5.28 51.40
CA ILE A 328 6.09 -6.07 51.65
C ILE A 328 5.84 -7.40 52.39
N GLU A 329 4.63 -7.71 52.88
CA GLU A 329 4.39 -9.00 53.57
C GLU A 329 3.34 -9.88 52.88
N GLY A 330 3.81 -10.78 52.02
CA GLY A 330 3.18 -12.10 51.86
C GLY A 330 2.98 -12.61 50.43
N ALA A 331 3.99 -13.27 49.86
CA ALA A 331 3.90 -14.64 49.32
C ALA A 331 5.15 -14.99 48.49
N ASN A 332 5.95 -15.90 49.02
CA ASN A 332 7.00 -16.63 48.30
C ASN A 332 6.37 -17.67 47.36
N ASP A 333 6.89 -17.81 46.14
CA ASP A 333 7.33 -19.11 45.57
C ASP A 333 8.13 -18.86 44.27
N GLU A 334 9.22 -19.63 44.10
CA GLU A 334 10.32 -19.45 43.13
C GLU A 334 9.92 -19.66 41.65
N PRO A 335 10.60 -18.98 40.69
CA PRO A 335 10.57 -19.33 39.27
C PRO A 335 11.62 -20.42 38.91
N PRO A 336 11.32 -21.36 37.98
CA PRO A 336 12.29 -22.37 37.53
C PRO A 336 13.33 -21.80 36.54
N ALA A 337 14.48 -22.48 36.54
CA ALA A 337 15.80 -22.03 36.07
C ALA A 337 15.99 -21.85 34.55
N ALA A 338 16.91 -20.94 34.21
CA ALA A 338 17.45 -20.67 32.88
C ALA A 338 18.40 -21.79 32.36
N PRO A 339 18.50 -22.01 31.04
CA PRO A 339 19.57 -22.82 30.44
C PRO A 339 20.90 -22.02 30.35
N PRO A 340 22.07 -22.70 30.25
CA PRO A 340 23.38 -22.15 30.59
C PRO A 340 24.03 -21.31 29.48
N PRO A 341 25.05 -20.49 29.80
CA PRO A 341 25.70 -19.60 28.85
C PRO A 341 26.68 -20.37 27.95
N VAL A 342 26.79 -19.96 26.69
CA VAL A 342 27.93 -20.32 25.83
C VAL A 342 28.87 -19.12 25.76
N SER A 343 30.13 -19.42 26.06
CA SER A 343 31.30 -18.58 26.29
C SER A 343 31.74 -17.72 25.10
N GLU A 344 32.24 -16.53 25.41
CA GLU A 344 33.06 -15.69 24.54
C GLU A 344 34.43 -16.32 24.24
N GLU A 345 34.89 -16.22 22.99
CA GLU A 345 36.31 -16.06 22.64
C GLU A 345 36.47 -15.49 21.20
N GLN A 346 36.75 -14.19 21.16
CA GLN A 346 37.75 -13.44 20.38
C GLN A 346 37.96 -13.56 18.85
N GLN A 347 38.04 -12.34 18.28
CA GLN A 347 38.80 -11.83 17.12
C GLN A 347 38.18 -11.92 15.72
N ILE A 348 37.88 -10.74 15.15
CA ILE A 348 38.49 -10.22 13.91
C ILE A 348 38.51 -8.68 14.01
N ASP A 349 39.62 -8.12 13.53
CA ASP A 349 39.97 -6.71 13.48
C ASP A 349 39.58 -6.09 12.11
N GLU A 350 39.48 -4.77 12.11
CA GLU A 350 39.48 -3.80 10.98
C GLU A 350 38.16 -3.39 10.27
N SER A 351 37.78 -2.14 10.59
CA SER A 351 36.88 -1.18 9.94
C SER A 351 35.37 -1.42 10.07
N ASP A 352 34.79 -0.93 11.17
CA ASP A 352 33.33 -0.80 11.26
C ASP A 352 32.95 0.60 11.79
N ASP A 353 32.32 1.40 10.92
CA ASP A 353 31.54 2.60 11.26
C ASP A 353 30.21 2.20 11.96
N THR A 354 30.22 1.14 12.77
CA THR A 354 29.01 0.63 13.43
C THR A 354 28.72 1.45 14.68
N PRO A 355 27.50 1.98 14.83
CA PRO A 355 27.10 2.70 16.03
C PRO A 355 27.18 1.79 17.26
N THR A 356 27.67 2.35 18.37
CA THR A 356 27.82 1.68 19.67
C THR A 356 26.81 2.17 20.71
N ALA A 357 26.00 3.17 20.36
CA ALA A 357 24.91 3.70 21.18
C ALA A 357 23.75 4.18 20.29
N ALA A 358 22.56 4.31 20.88
CA ALA A 358 21.37 4.84 20.22
C ALA A 358 20.71 5.93 21.09
N ALA A 359 20.24 7.01 20.47
CA ALA A 359 19.57 8.12 21.15
C ALA A 359 18.27 8.51 20.44
N VAL A 360 17.29 9.00 21.20
CA VAL A 360 15.97 9.38 20.69
C VAL A 360 15.60 10.79 21.14
N ILE A 361 15.27 11.64 20.18
CA ILE A 361 14.67 12.95 20.42
C ILE A 361 13.16 12.79 20.31
N VAL A 362 12.47 12.74 21.46
CA VAL A 362 11.01 12.60 21.49
C VAL A 362 10.38 14.00 21.51
N ILE A 363 9.52 14.28 20.54
CA ILE A 363 8.89 15.58 20.33
C ILE A 363 7.38 15.46 20.51
N ASN A 364 6.81 16.32 21.35
CA ASN A 364 5.37 16.46 21.51
C ASN A 364 5.01 17.95 21.59
N ASP A 365 4.05 18.42 20.80
CA ASP A 365 3.62 19.82 20.72
C ASP A 365 4.79 20.83 20.57
N GLY A 366 5.81 20.47 19.78
CA GLY A 366 6.99 21.32 19.54
C GLY A 366 7.96 21.41 20.73
N LYS A 367 7.83 20.52 21.72
CA LYS A 367 8.71 20.42 22.88
C LYS A 367 9.40 19.06 22.90
N ILE A 368 10.62 19.01 23.43
CA ILE A 368 11.47 17.82 23.48
C ILE A 368 11.40 17.20 24.87
N LEU A 369 11.23 15.88 24.96
CA LEU A 369 11.26 15.15 26.22
C LEU A 369 12.69 15.09 26.75
N CYS A 370 12.86 15.55 27.98
CA CYS A 370 14.12 15.51 28.68
C CYS A 370 13.93 15.02 30.12
N GLY A 371 14.96 14.40 30.68
CA GLY A 371 15.13 14.11 32.10
C GLY A 371 16.49 14.59 32.58
N VAL A 372 16.72 14.54 33.89
CA VAL A 372 18.01 14.82 34.53
C VAL A 372 18.65 13.50 34.91
N ARG A 373 19.87 13.24 34.44
CA ARG A 373 20.62 12.04 34.82
C ARG A 373 20.99 12.09 36.30
N LYS A 374 20.79 10.99 37.03
CA LYS A 374 21.15 10.93 38.47
C LYS A 374 22.65 10.85 38.73
N ASP A 375 23.44 10.37 37.78
CA ASP A 375 24.88 10.16 37.92
C ASP A 375 25.68 11.47 37.92
N ASN A 376 25.37 12.37 36.98
CA ASN A 376 26.12 13.58 36.72
C ASN A 376 25.26 14.87 36.79
N GLY A 377 23.94 14.74 36.93
CA GLY A 377 23.01 15.87 37.04
C GLY A 377 22.77 16.63 35.74
N LEU A 378 23.20 16.11 34.59
CA LEU A 378 23.02 16.75 33.28
C LEU A 378 21.68 16.36 32.65
N ILE A 379 21.14 17.26 31.83
CA ILE A 379 19.87 17.07 31.13
C ILE A 379 20.11 16.21 29.89
N CYS A 380 19.32 15.14 29.73
CA CYS A 380 19.41 14.20 28.62
C CYS A 380 18.02 13.77 28.15
N GLY A 381 17.90 13.44 26.87
CA GLY A 381 16.77 12.68 26.33
C GLY A 381 17.06 11.17 26.36
N PRO A 382 16.11 10.33 25.91
CA PRO A 382 16.29 8.89 25.92
C PRO A 382 17.51 8.40 25.12
N GLY A 383 18.30 7.48 25.67
CA GLY A 383 19.35 6.81 24.92
C GLY A 383 20.43 6.11 25.73
N GLY A 384 20.99 5.04 25.16
CA GLY A 384 21.95 4.18 25.83
C GLY A 384 22.77 3.31 24.87
N HIS A 385 23.49 2.33 25.41
CA HIS A 385 24.39 1.46 24.65
C HIS A 385 23.61 0.39 23.87
N ILE A 386 24.14 0.05 22.69
CA ILE A 386 23.59 -1.06 21.90
C ILE A 386 24.15 -2.37 22.45
N GLU A 387 23.28 -3.30 22.82
CA GLU A 387 23.69 -4.61 23.32
C GLU A 387 24.15 -5.57 22.20
N ALA A 388 24.87 -6.63 22.56
CA ALA A 388 25.41 -7.57 21.60
C ALA A 388 24.29 -8.31 20.83
N GLY A 389 24.20 -8.07 19.52
CA GLY A 389 23.15 -8.63 18.65
C GLY A 389 21.88 -7.78 18.55
N GLU A 390 21.86 -6.61 19.19
CA GLU A 390 20.77 -5.64 19.13
C GLU A 390 20.99 -4.64 17.98
N ALA A 391 19.95 -4.34 17.20
CA ALA A 391 20.03 -3.28 16.20
C ALA A 391 19.89 -1.89 16.86
N PRO A 392 20.47 -0.81 16.30
CA PRO A 392 20.40 0.53 16.90
C PRO A 392 18.96 1.03 17.17
N ILE A 393 18.03 0.67 16.29
CA ILE A 393 16.61 1.01 16.48
C ILE A 393 15.96 0.20 17.61
N GLN A 394 16.41 -1.03 17.86
CA GLN A 394 15.92 -1.85 18.98
C GLN A 394 16.44 -1.28 20.30
N ALA A 395 17.71 -0.89 20.35
CA ALA A 395 18.28 -0.18 21.50
C ALA A 395 17.52 1.14 21.76
N ALA A 396 17.24 1.93 20.71
CA ALA A 396 16.46 3.16 20.85
C ALA A 396 15.06 2.93 21.45
N ILE A 397 14.36 1.85 21.06
CA ILE A 397 13.04 1.49 21.60
C ILE A 397 13.16 1.03 23.06
N ARG A 398 14.12 0.14 23.36
CA ARG A 398 14.36 -0.40 24.70
C ARG A 398 14.70 0.72 25.68
N GLU A 399 15.68 1.56 25.35
CA GLU A 399 16.13 2.68 26.20
C GLU A 399 15.01 3.70 26.44
N THR A 400 14.22 4.03 25.41
CA THR A 400 13.08 4.96 25.56
C THR A 400 11.99 4.38 26.46
N GLN A 401 11.80 3.06 26.42
CA GLN A 401 10.85 2.36 27.27
C GLN A 401 11.35 2.23 28.71
N GLU A 402 12.63 1.91 28.91
CA GLU A 402 13.27 1.75 30.21
C GLU A 402 13.38 3.10 30.93
N GLU A 403 13.93 4.13 30.29
CA GLU A 403 14.25 5.42 30.94
C GLU A 403 13.04 6.33 31.11
N PHE A 404 12.07 6.31 30.18
CA PHE A 404 10.96 7.26 30.14
C PHE A 404 9.56 6.61 30.11
N GLY A 405 9.48 5.27 30.17
CA GLY A 405 8.21 4.54 30.26
C GLY A 405 7.31 4.70 29.03
N ILE A 406 7.88 5.10 27.89
CA ILE A 406 7.16 5.31 26.63
C ILE A 406 7.72 4.44 25.52
N THR A 407 6.85 3.96 24.65
CA THR A 407 7.22 3.17 23.49
C THR A 407 7.11 4.04 22.25
N PRO A 408 8.23 4.34 21.55
CA PRO A 408 8.18 5.04 20.26
C PRO A 408 7.35 4.26 19.24
N LEU A 409 6.39 4.93 18.60
CA LEU A 409 5.58 4.38 17.49
C LEU A 409 6.09 4.85 16.13
N SER A 410 6.84 5.96 16.11
CA SER A 410 7.56 6.46 14.94
C SER A 410 9.00 6.78 15.32
N LEU A 411 9.97 6.16 14.65
CA LEU A 411 11.40 6.48 14.81
C LEU A 411 11.99 6.81 13.45
N SER A 412 12.20 8.10 13.21
CA SER A 412 12.87 8.60 12.01
C SER A 412 14.35 8.76 12.30
N ARG A 413 15.21 8.07 11.54
CA ARG A 413 16.65 8.22 11.67
C ARG A 413 17.08 9.64 11.30
N LEU A 414 17.73 10.33 12.22
CA LEU A 414 18.26 11.69 12.02
C LEU A 414 19.70 11.65 11.48
N GLY A 415 20.49 10.69 11.94
CA GLY A 415 21.88 10.48 11.51
C GLY A 415 22.76 9.96 12.64
N THR A 416 24.04 9.77 12.33
CA THR A 416 25.03 9.24 13.28
C THR A 416 25.96 10.35 13.76
N ILE A 417 26.15 10.45 15.08
CA ILE A 417 26.98 11.46 15.73
C ILE A 417 28.20 10.78 16.36
N GLY A 418 29.34 11.49 16.39
CA GLY A 418 30.60 10.97 16.97
C GLY A 418 31.57 10.38 15.96
N ILE A 419 31.25 10.39 14.66
CA ILE A 419 32.15 9.97 13.57
C ILE A 419 33.34 10.96 13.50
N ASN A 420 34.50 10.55 14.04
CA ASN A 420 35.82 11.24 14.13
C ASN A 420 36.31 11.72 15.51
N VAL A 421 35.86 11.17 16.63
CA VAL A 421 36.49 11.48 17.92
C VAL A 421 37.54 10.42 18.28
N LYS A 422 38.84 10.79 18.21
CA LYS A 422 39.96 9.96 18.68
C LYS A 422 40.06 9.95 20.21
N SER A 423 38.99 9.58 20.89
CA SER A 423 38.93 9.46 22.35
C SER A 423 38.34 8.12 22.73
N ALA A 424 38.91 7.47 23.74
CA ALA A 424 38.49 6.16 24.23
C ALA A 424 37.06 6.15 24.83
N ASP A 425 36.48 7.32 25.09
CA ASP A 425 35.15 7.51 25.69
C ASP A 425 34.10 8.08 24.71
N ALA A 426 34.38 8.08 23.41
CA ALA A 426 33.44 8.61 22.41
C ALA A 426 32.63 7.48 21.77
N HIS A 427 31.35 7.40 22.13
CA HIS A 427 30.41 6.48 21.51
C HIS A 427 29.95 7.01 20.15
N CYS A 428 29.89 6.13 19.16
CA CYS A 428 29.28 6.41 17.86
C CYS A 428 27.77 6.24 18.07
N THR A 429 27.03 7.33 18.15
CA THR A 429 25.62 7.30 18.54
C THR A 429 24.73 7.49 17.33
N GLU A 430 23.82 6.53 17.10
CA GLU A 430 22.77 6.64 16.10
C GLU A 430 21.59 7.43 16.70
N VAL A 431 21.20 8.53 16.06
CA VAL A 431 20.15 9.42 16.58
C VAL A 431 18.87 9.25 15.80
N PHE A 432 17.77 9.11 16.53
CA PHE A 432 16.42 9.00 16.01
C PHE A 432 15.53 10.13 16.53
N VAL A 433 14.49 10.47 15.79
CA VAL A 433 13.44 11.41 16.18
C VAL A 433 12.12 10.66 16.28
N CYS A 434 11.40 10.89 17.37
CA CYS A 434 10.10 10.30 17.62
C CYS A 434 9.07 11.40 17.81
N THR A 435 7.99 11.37 17.01
CA THR A 435 6.87 12.33 17.11
C THR A 435 5.57 11.67 17.55
N GLU A 436 5.53 10.33 17.56
CA GLU A 436 4.40 9.54 18.01
C GLU A 436 4.91 8.43 18.92
N PHE A 437 4.36 8.35 20.13
CA PHE A 437 4.72 7.36 21.13
C PHE A 437 3.47 6.94 21.92
N SER A 438 3.47 5.72 22.44
CA SER A 438 2.45 5.23 23.37
C SER A 438 2.98 5.18 24.80
N GLY A 439 2.12 5.45 25.77
CA GLY A 439 2.49 5.52 27.20
C GLY A 439 2.51 6.95 27.72
N ARG A 440 2.70 7.12 29.03
CA ARG A 440 2.85 8.42 29.67
C ARG A 440 4.32 8.64 30.04
N PRO A 441 4.98 9.70 29.55
CA PRO A 441 6.38 9.96 29.87
C PRO A 441 6.58 10.08 31.37
N LYS A 442 7.36 9.15 31.93
CA LYS A 442 7.73 9.13 33.33
C LYS A 442 9.15 8.60 33.42
N ALA A 443 10.03 9.37 34.05
CA ALA A 443 11.39 8.91 34.29
C ALA A 443 11.36 7.68 35.23
N ASP A 444 12.19 6.69 34.92
CA ASP A 444 12.36 5.44 35.68
C ASP A 444 12.68 5.65 37.17
N ASN A 445 13.25 6.82 37.52
CA ASN A 445 13.81 7.13 38.82
C ASN A 445 14.94 6.17 39.25
N GLU A 446 15.55 5.44 38.32
CA GLU A 446 16.76 4.64 38.55
C GLU A 446 17.97 5.35 37.92
N GLU A 447 17.93 5.61 36.61
CA GLU A 447 18.95 6.38 35.89
C GLU A 447 18.56 7.86 35.67
N MET A 448 17.28 8.11 35.38
CA MET A 448 16.75 9.42 35.02
C MET A 448 15.75 9.93 36.06
N CYS A 449 15.66 11.25 36.24
CA CYS A 449 14.63 11.85 37.08
C CYS A 449 14.03 13.11 36.44
N GLY A 450 12.76 13.40 36.75
CA GLY A 450 12.10 14.64 36.33
C GLY A 450 11.86 14.74 34.82
N ALA A 451 11.13 13.78 34.25
CA ALA A 451 10.71 13.83 32.85
C ALA A 451 9.83 15.05 32.56
N LEU A 452 10.23 15.89 31.60
CA LEU A 452 9.50 17.09 31.21
C LEU A 452 9.67 17.36 29.70
N PHE A 453 8.61 17.87 29.08
CA PHE A 453 8.68 18.42 27.74
C PHE A 453 9.13 19.88 27.77
N VAL A 454 10.29 20.17 27.19
CA VAL A 454 10.91 21.49 27.16
C VAL A 454 11.02 22.00 25.71
N PRO A 455 10.65 23.27 25.41
CA PRO A 455 10.84 23.82 24.08
C PRO A 455 12.31 23.74 23.63
N HIS A 456 12.54 23.43 22.35
CA HIS A 456 13.88 23.31 21.77
C HIS A 456 14.74 24.57 22.00
N GLU A 457 14.15 25.75 21.79
CA GLU A 457 14.79 27.06 22.00
C GLU A 457 15.30 27.21 23.45
N THR A 458 14.47 26.84 24.44
CA THR A 458 14.84 26.88 25.86
C THR A 458 16.00 25.93 26.18
N LEU A 459 16.04 24.73 25.57
CA LEU A 459 17.14 23.78 25.75
C LEU A 459 18.47 24.31 25.16
N CYS A 460 18.41 24.92 23.99
CA CYS A 460 19.58 25.43 23.27
C CYS A 460 20.08 26.80 23.76
N GLU A 461 19.24 27.61 24.41
CA GLU A 461 19.60 28.95 24.88
C GLU A 461 19.81 29.01 26.40
N GLU A 462 18.89 28.48 27.19
CA GLU A 462 18.91 28.61 28.66
C GLU A 462 19.63 27.45 29.35
N PHE A 463 19.54 26.23 28.80
CA PHE A 463 20.11 25.02 29.41
C PHE A 463 21.35 24.46 28.69
N ALA A 464 21.89 25.18 27.69
CA ALA A 464 22.93 24.68 26.79
C ALA A 464 24.22 24.16 27.46
N ASP A 465 24.56 24.70 28.63
CA ASP A 465 25.74 24.31 29.42
C ASP A 465 25.45 23.17 30.41
N SER A 466 24.18 22.81 30.60
CA SER A 466 23.71 21.72 31.47
C SER A 466 23.24 20.49 30.70
N LEU A 467 23.34 20.48 29.37
CA LEU A 467 23.00 19.34 28.52
C LEU A 467 24.12 18.29 28.55
N PHE A 468 23.73 17.02 28.59
CA PHE A 468 24.64 15.91 28.40
C PHE A 468 25.27 15.99 26.99
N PRO A 469 26.61 15.88 26.81
CA PRO A 469 27.25 16.22 25.54
C PRO A 469 26.72 15.46 24.31
N PRO A 470 26.49 14.13 24.36
CA PRO A 470 25.85 13.41 23.25
C PRO A 470 24.43 13.91 22.93
N PHE A 471 23.68 14.31 23.95
CA PHE A 471 22.34 14.87 23.76
C PHE A 471 22.38 16.27 23.15
N LYS A 472 23.35 17.10 23.56
CA LYS A 472 23.61 18.41 22.95
C LYS A 472 23.94 18.29 21.46
N ASP A 473 24.79 17.34 21.09
CA ASP A 473 25.13 17.11 19.69
C ASP A 473 23.91 16.60 18.89
N SER A 474 23.08 15.76 19.51
CA SER A 474 21.81 15.29 18.93
C SER A 474 20.85 16.44 18.62
N LEU A 475 20.73 17.41 19.54
CA LEU A 475 19.91 18.61 19.32
C LEU A 475 20.48 19.53 18.22
N LEU A 476 21.81 19.62 18.09
CA LEU A 476 22.45 20.41 17.03
C LEU A 476 22.18 19.78 15.65
N GLU A 477 22.23 18.46 15.54
CA GLU A 477 21.92 17.76 14.30
C GLU A 477 20.44 17.91 13.93
N PHE A 478 19.56 17.89 14.93
CA PHE A 478 18.13 18.13 14.76
C PHE A 478 17.86 19.55 14.23
N GLN A 479 18.56 20.55 14.76
CA GLN A 479 18.42 21.95 14.31
C GLN A 479 18.89 22.17 12.86
N LYS A 480 19.92 21.43 12.41
CA LYS A 480 20.35 21.45 11.00
C LYS A 480 19.28 20.87 10.08
N ALA A 481 18.60 19.80 10.52
CA ALA A 481 17.52 19.18 9.77
C ALA A 481 16.27 20.09 9.71
N GLU A 482 15.91 20.79 10.79
CA GLU A 482 14.80 21.76 10.76
C GLU A 482 15.05 22.97 9.86
N LEU A 483 16.28 23.49 9.81
CA LEU A 483 16.65 24.57 8.87
C LEU A 483 16.50 24.14 7.40
N PHE A 484 16.67 22.84 7.12
CA PHE A 484 16.55 22.27 5.79
C PHE A 484 15.08 22.24 5.30
N VAL A 485 14.12 22.08 6.22
CA VAL A 485 12.67 22.05 5.93
C VAL A 485 12.12 23.44 5.58
N GLN A 486 12.68 24.52 6.13
CA GLN A 486 12.24 25.89 5.80
C GLN A 486 12.65 26.36 4.39
N LEU A 487 13.61 25.69 3.74
CA LEU A 487 14.23 26.16 2.50
C LEU A 487 13.51 25.75 1.20
N PHE A 488 12.56 24.80 1.22
CA PHE A 488 12.09 24.16 -0.04
C PHE A 488 10.58 24.04 -0.22
N ASP A 489 9.79 24.71 0.60
CA ASP A 489 8.38 24.41 0.57
C ASP A 489 7.63 25.23 -0.47
N VAL A 490 7.57 24.72 -1.71
CA VAL A 490 6.82 25.34 -2.78
C VAL A 490 6.42 24.38 -3.98
N GLU A 491 5.11 23.92 -4.09
CA GLU A 491 4.17 23.15 -5.08
C GLU A 491 4.54 22.29 -6.34
N LYS A 492 3.81 21.15 -6.38
CA LYS A 492 2.76 20.64 -7.33
C LYS A 492 2.68 21.04 -8.82
N SER A 493 2.53 19.94 -9.58
CA SER A 493 1.97 19.76 -10.91
C SER A 493 0.44 19.94 -11.04
N LYS A 494 -0.03 20.13 -12.29
CA LYS A 494 -1.02 19.26 -12.97
C LYS A 494 -1.08 19.57 -14.49
N ASN A 495 -1.13 18.52 -15.33
CA ASN A 495 -2.24 18.25 -16.26
C ASN A 495 -2.06 16.92 -17.04
N ASP A 496 -3.21 16.32 -17.37
CA ASP A 496 -3.48 15.06 -18.08
C ASP A 496 -3.37 15.16 -19.62
N ASP A 497 -3.26 14.02 -20.33
CA ASP A 497 -4.21 13.63 -21.42
C ASP A 497 -3.93 12.24 -22.08
N ILE A 498 -4.99 11.72 -22.71
CA ILE A 498 -5.39 10.34 -23.08
C ILE A 498 -5.16 9.99 -24.57
N ILE A 499 -5.00 8.70 -24.96
CA ILE A 499 -5.27 8.19 -26.35
C ILE A 499 -5.90 6.76 -26.37
N LYS A 500 -6.90 6.55 -27.27
CA LYS A 500 -7.65 5.32 -27.64
C LYS A 500 -7.03 4.55 -28.83
N LEU A 501 -7.31 3.25 -29.02
CA LEU A 501 -7.20 2.53 -30.33
C LEU A 501 -8.10 1.24 -30.40
N SER A 502 -8.25 0.69 -31.61
CA SER A 502 -9.47 0.13 -32.24
C SER A 502 -9.52 -1.39 -32.54
N GLU A 503 -10.72 -1.86 -32.93
CA GLU A 503 -11.24 -3.22 -33.23
C GLU A 503 -10.55 -4.04 -34.35
N ALA A 504 -10.64 -5.39 -34.26
CA ALA A 504 -10.56 -6.35 -35.37
C ALA A 504 -11.33 -7.67 -35.06
N GLN A 505 -11.97 -8.25 -36.09
CA GLN A 505 -12.95 -9.36 -36.06
C GLN A 505 -12.42 -10.67 -36.70
N GLU A 506 -12.87 -11.82 -36.15
CA GLU A 506 -13.17 -13.19 -36.69
C GLU A 506 -12.15 -14.01 -37.54
N ASP A 507 -11.92 -15.30 -37.23
CA ASP A 507 -12.77 -16.47 -37.60
C ASP A 507 -12.18 -17.81 -37.05
N GLY A 508 -13.02 -18.82 -36.84
CA GLY A 508 -12.72 -20.09 -36.14
C GLY A 508 -12.34 -21.29 -37.02
N GLY A 509 -12.02 -22.43 -36.37
CA GLY A 509 -11.78 -23.71 -37.07
C GLY A 509 -11.92 -24.97 -36.19
N PRO A 510 -12.27 -26.12 -36.78
CA PRO A 510 -12.87 -27.28 -36.10
C PRO A 510 -11.85 -28.26 -35.52
N GLY A 511 -11.96 -28.56 -34.22
CA GLY A 511 -11.08 -29.54 -33.57
C GLY A 511 -11.24 -29.69 -32.05
N SER A 512 -12.40 -29.37 -31.48
CA SER A 512 -12.67 -29.51 -30.04
C SER A 512 -12.81 -30.99 -29.65
N GLY A 513 -11.68 -31.61 -29.36
CA GLY A 513 -11.60 -32.95 -28.80
C GLY A 513 -12.16 -32.97 -27.39
N ASN A 514 -13.44 -33.30 -27.26
CA ASN A 514 -14.04 -33.76 -26.00
C ASN A 514 -14.21 -35.28 -26.12
N PHE A 515 -13.42 -36.05 -25.38
CA PHE A 515 -13.61 -37.51 -25.26
C PHE A 515 -13.58 -37.92 -23.78
N GLY A 516 -14.78 -37.91 -23.20
CA GLY A 516 -15.31 -38.91 -22.28
C GLY A 516 -14.64 -39.10 -20.92
N HIS A 517 -15.29 -38.62 -19.85
CA HIS A 517 -15.54 -39.39 -18.62
C HIS A 517 -16.81 -38.90 -17.92
N GLY A 518 -17.61 -39.84 -17.40
CA GLY A 518 -19.00 -39.64 -16.97
C GLY A 518 -19.16 -39.01 -15.59
N GLY A 519 -20.23 -38.22 -15.44
CA GLY A 519 -20.61 -37.58 -14.20
C GLY A 519 -20.99 -38.56 -13.07
N ARG A 520 -20.89 -38.06 -11.84
CA ARG A 520 -21.56 -38.66 -10.68
C ARG A 520 -22.35 -37.60 -9.91
N PRO A 521 -23.60 -37.88 -9.52
CA PRO A 521 -24.45 -36.96 -8.77
C PRO A 521 -24.06 -36.91 -7.28
N GLY A 522 -24.14 -35.71 -6.72
CA GLY A 522 -23.98 -35.44 -5.29
C GLY A 522 -22.69 -34.69 -5.00
N LYS A 523 -22.71 -33.35 -5.09
CA LYS A 523 -21.62 -32.53 -4.56
C LYS A 523 -22.15 -31.41 -3.67
N LEU A 524 -21.57 -31.38 -2.47
CA LEU A 524 -21.53 -30.23 -1.55
C LEU A 524 -20.95 -29.03 -2.32
N GLY A 525 -21.63 -27.89 -2.20
CA GLY A 525 -21.45 -26.72 -3.07
C GLY A 525 -20.00 -26.28 -3.31
N GLY A 526 -19.58 -26.39 -4.55
CA GLY A 526 -18.49 -25.63 -5.16
C GLY A 526 -18.96 -25.15 -6.52
N SER A 527 -18.60 -23.92 -6.90
CA SER A 527 -18.85 -23.39 -8.25
C SER A 527 -18.30 -24.38 -9.28
N ALA A 528 -19.10 -24.71 -10.28
CA ALA A 528 -18.64 -25.51 -11.42
C ALA A 528 -17.48 -24.75 -12.10
N PRO A 529 -16.45 -25.45 -12.59
CA PRO A 529 -15.38 -24.80 -13.33
C PRO A 529 -15.97 -24.14 -14.57
N VAL A 530 -15.65 -22.86 -14.79
CA VAL A 530 -16.09 -22.12 -15.99
C VAL A 530 -15.28 -22.64 -17.18
N SER A 531 -15.67 -23.81 -17.71
CA SER A 531 -14.88 -24.55 -18.70
C SER A 531 -14.69 -23.81 -20.03
N GLY A 532 -15.51 -22.80 -20.32
CA GLY A 532 -15.43 -22.01 -21.55
C GLY A 532 -14.39 -20.86 -21.48
N SER A 533 -14.48 -20.02 -20.46
CA SER A 533 -13.78 -18.73 -20.45
C SER A 533 -12.28 -18.85 -20.10
N VAL A 534 -11.94 -19.74 -19.17
CA VAL A 534 -10.53 -20.09 -18.88
C VAL A 534 -9.86 -20.73 -20.11
N GLY A 535 -10.60 -21.53 -20.86
CA GLY A 535 -10.12 -22.15 -22.09
C GLY A 535 -9.79 -21.12 -23.19
N ARG A 536 -10.58 -20.05 -23.30
CA ARG A 536 -10.30 -18.92 -24.22
C ARG A 536 -9.10 -18.10 -23.75
N MET A 537 -9.01 -17.78 -22.46
CA MET A 537 -7.84 -17.10 -21.88
C MET A 537 -6.55 -17.90 -22.09
N ALA A 538 -6.60 -19.22 -21.97
CA ALA A 538 -5.44 -20.09 -22.18
C ALA A 538 -4.89 -20.06 -23.62
N GLN A 539 -5.62 -19.54 -24.61
CA GLN A 539 -5.08 -19.38 -25.97
C GLN A 539 -4.29 -18.08 -26.13
N ASN A 540 -4.38 -17.15 -25.17
CA ASN A 540 -3.70 -15.87 -25.21
C ASN A 540 -2.19 -16.03 -24.92
N LYS A 541 -1.34 -15.44 -25.78
CA LYS A 541 0.12 -15.53 -25.67
C LYS A 541 0.68 -14.84 -24.41
N THR A 542 0.13 -13.68 -24.05
CA THR A 542 0.49 -12.92 -22.85
C THR A 542 0.13 -13.73 -21.60
N TRP A 543 -1.07 -14.33 -21.59
CA TRP A 543 -1.50 -15.21 -20.51
C TRP A 543 -0.60 -16.43 -20.36
N GLN A 544 -0.24 -17.11 -21.47
CA GLN A 544 0.67 -18.27 -21.42
C GLN A 544 2.07 -17.90 -20.92
N LYS A 545 2.62 -16.76 -21.35
CA LYS A 545 3.91 -16.24 -20.88
C LYS A 545 3.87 -15.96 -19.37
N ALA A 546 2.84 -15.27 -18.89
CA ALA A 546 2.64 -14.98 -17.47
C ALA A 546 2.45 -16.26 -16.65
N LYS A 547 1.69 -17.23 -17.17
CA LYS A 547 1.50 -18.53 -16.53
C LYS A 547 2.83 -19.25 -16.36
N SER A 548 3.64 -19.40 -17.41
CA SER A 548 4.95 -20.06 -17.30
C SER A 548 5.91 -19.36 -16.34
N ALA A 549 5.88 -18.03 -16.27
CA ALA A 549 6.66 -17.29 -15.28
C ALA A 549 6.22 -17.58 -13.83
N ALA A 550 4.89 -17.66 -13.60
CA ALA A 550 4.34 -18.03 -12.30
C ALA A 550 4.65 -19.48 -11.93
N GLU A 551 4.58 -20.40 -12.89
CA GLU A 551 4.98 -21.80 -12.71
C GLU A 551 6.45 -21.89 -12.26
N GLU A 552 7.36 -21.11 -12.87
CA GLU A 552 8.78 -21.05 -12.48
C GLU A 552 8.98 -20.57 -11.04
N LYS A 553 8.31 -19.48 -10.64
CA LYS A 553 8.43 -18.90 -9.30
C LYS A 553 7.93 -19.83 -8.21
N CYS A 554 6.88 -20.60 -8.49
CA CYS A 554 6.32 -21.55 -7.52
C CYS A 554 6.97 -22.94 -7.56
N LYS A 555 7.99 -23.19 -8.40
CA LYS A 555 8.68 -24.50 -8.44
C LYS A 555 9.31 -24.90 -7.12
N SER A 556 9.71 -23.95 -6.28
CA SER A 556 10.29 -24.22 -4.95
C SER A 556 9.25 -24.48 -3.86
N VAL A 557 8.03 -23.96 -4.04
CA VAL A 557 6.90 -24.11 -3.09
C VAL A 557 6.33 -25.53 -3.13
N PHE A 558 6.41 -26.18 -4.30
CA PHE A 558 5.98 -27.57 -4.44
C PHE A 558 7.18 -28.52 -4.20
N PRO A 559 7.13 -29.39 -3.18
CA PRO A 559 8.26 -30.24 -2.83
C PRO A 559 8.67 -31.18 -3.98
N LYS A 560 9.97 -31.22 -4.29
CA LYS A 560 10.56 -32.26 -5.15
C LYS A 560 10.61 -33.59 -4.38
N ASN A 561 9.62 -34.44 -4.63
CA ASN A 561 9.53 -35.87 -4.30
C ASN A 561 9.27 -36.28 -2.84
N SER A 562 8.16 -36.96 -2.61
CA SER A 562 8.11 -38.18 -1.79
C SER A 562 7.33 -39.27 -2.54
N GLU A 563 8.06 -40.31 -2.99
CA GLU A 563 7.55 -41.62 -3.43
C GLU A 563 6.34 -41.69 -4.40
N CYS A 564 6.35 -40.92 -5.49
CA CYS A 564 5.64 -41.32 -6.71
C CYS A 564 6.61 -41.35 -7.88
N SER A 565 7.10 -42.56 -8.15
CA SER A 565 7.99 -42.90 -9.26
C SER A 565 7.35 -42.57 -10.62
N GLU A 566 8.15 -41.95 -11.49
CA GLU A 566 7.99 -41.88 -12.95
C GLU A 566 6.66 -41.31 -13.48
N GLY A 567 6.65 -39.99 -13.70
CA GLY A 567 5.68 -39.35 -14.58
C GLY A 567 4.70 -38.39 -13.91
N THR A 568 5.17 -37.40 -13.16
CA THR A 568 4.37 -36.20 -12.91
C THR A 568 4.39 -35.32 -14.16
N ASN A 569 3.52 -35.66 -15.10
CA ASN A 569 3.19 -34.80 -16.23
C ASN A 569 2.59 -33.50 -15.69
N TYR A 570 3.40 -32.45 -15.66
CA TYR A 570 2.93 -31.07 -15.67
C TYR A 570 2.36 -30.76 -17.06
N LYS A 571 1.24 -31.41 -17.39
CA LYS A 571 0.47 -31.17 -18.61
C LYS A 571 -0.99 -31.07 -18.20
N GLY A 572 -1.48 -29.84 -18.06
CA GLY A 572 -2.79 -29.34 -18.55
C GLY A 572 -4.09 -30.12 -18.30
N GLU A 573 -4.08 -31.25 -17.62
CA GLU A 573 -5.24 -31.99 -17.14
C GLU A 573 -5.25 -31.83 -15.62
N LYS A 574 -6.40 -31.45 -15.05
CA LYS A 574 -6.58 -31.13 -13.63
C LYS A 574 -6.02 -32.25 -12.74
N VAL A 575 -4.79 -32.11 -12.24
CA VAL A 575 -4.17 -33.08 -11.35
C VAL A 575 -3.35 -32.36 -10.27
N GLY A 576 -3.87 -32.45 -9.04
CA GLY A 576 -3.07 -32.83 -7.87
C GLY A 576 -2.07 -31.81 -7.36
N LEU A 577 -2.56 -30.76 -6.71
CA LEU A 577 -1.82 -30.13 -5.62
C LEU A 577 -1.55 -31.19 -4.56
N THR A 578 -0.29 -31.63 -4.45
CA THR A 578 0.53 -32.10 -3.30
C THR A 578 -0.09 -32.86 -2.10
N VAL A 579 -1.39 -33.14 -2.08
CA VAL A 579 -2.14 -33.61 -0.91
C VAL A 579 -2.90 -34.88 -1.27
N GLN A 580 -2.23 -35.79 -1.98
CA GLN A 580 -2.63 -37.20 -2.11
C GLN A 580 -1.96 -38.07 -1.04
N THR A 581 -1.58 -37.48 0.08
CA THR A 581 -1.19 -38.24 1.26
C THR A 581 -2.40 -39.06 1.71
N LYS A 582 -2.17 -40.26 2.28
CA LYS A 582 -3.27 -41.11 2.75
C LYS A 582 -4.12 -40.38 3.79
N GLU A 583 -3.48 -39.49 4.54
CA GLU A 583 -4.03 -38.61 5.56
C GLU A 583 -5.03 -37.61 4.97
N ALA A 584 -4.72 -36.99 3.83
CA ALA A 584 -5.60 -36.04 3.16
C ALA A 584 -6.78 -36.71 2.46
N GLN A 585 -6.56 -37.86 1.82
CA GLN A 585 -7.65 -38.65 1.26
C GLN A 585 -8.59 -39.14 2.38
N GLN A 586 -8.03 -39.49 3.55
CA GLN A 586 -8.83 -39.83 4.72
C GLN A 586 -9.60 -38.62 5.24
N PHE A 587 -9.01 -37.42 5.29
CA PHE A 587 -9.70 -36.18 5.65
C PHE A 587 -10.90 -35.93 4.72
N TYR A 588 -10.70 -36.00 3.40
CA TYR A 588 -11.76 -35.84 2.41
C TYR A 588 -12.89 -36.86 2.59
N ASN A 589 -12.55 -38.13 2.80
CA ASN A 589 -13.52 -39.21 3.01
C ASN A 589 -14.32 -39.00 4.31
N ASP A 590 -13.65 -38.59 5.40
CA ASP A 590 -14.28 -38.28 6.68
C ASP A 590 -15.30 -37.14 6.51
N VAL A 591 -14.91 -36.00 5.93
CA VAL A 591 -15.81 -34.86 5.69
C VAL A 591 -16.97 -35.24 4.75
N SER A 592 -16.69 -35.98 3.67
CA SER A 592 -17.71 -36.44 2.71
C SER A 592 -18.71 -37.40 3.33
N SER A 593 -18.28 -38.19 4.33
CA SER A 593 -19.16 -39.08 5.11
C SER A 593 -19.92 -38.37 6.24
N GLY A 594 -19.73 -37.06 6.41
CA GLY A 594 -20.35 -36.25 7.47
C GLY A 594 -19.60 -36.25 8.80
N LYS A 595 -18.42 -36.85 8.87
CA LYS A 595 -17.55 -36.83 10.05
C LYS A 595 -16.70 -35.55 10.02
N LEU A 596 -17.15 -34.55 10.75
CA LEU A 596 -16.51 -33.23 10.82
C LEU A 596 -15.58 -33.13 12.03
N LYS A 597 -14.40 -32.54 11.83
CA LYS A 597 -13.46 -32.22 12.91
C LYS A 597 -13.87 -30.94 13.63
N SER A 598 -13.60 -30.86 14.93
CA SER A 598 -13.79 -29.64 15.73
C SER A 598 -12.82 -28.54 15.31
N ILE A 599 -13.06 -27.30 15.73
CA ILE A 599 -12.15 -26.17 15.41
C ILE A 599 -10.76 -26.41 16.00
N GLU A 600 -10.65 -26.99 17.20
CA GLU A 600 -9.38 -27.31 17.85
C GLU A 600 -8.64 -28.44 17.13
N GLU A 601 -9.37 -29.46 16.66
CA GLU A 601 -8.82 -30.54 15.85
C GLU A 601 -8.32 -30.01 14.50
N LEU A 602 -9.08 -29.11 13.84
CA LEU A 602 -8.69 -28.50 12.56
C LEU A 602 -7.40 -27.68 12.68
N LYS A 603 -7.25 -26.87 13.73
CA LYS A 603 -6.05 -26.03 13.94
C LYS A 603 -4.75 -26.84 14.09
N ASN A 604 -4.87 -28.05 14.65
CA ASN A 604 -3.74 -28.93 14.91
C ASN A 604 -3.62 -30.05 13.86
N ASP A 605 -4.47 -30.05 12.83
CA ASP A 605 -4.48 -31.10 11.84
C ASP A 605 -3.31 -30.93 10.85
N PRO A 606 -2.47 -31.97 10.64
CA PRO A 606 -1.33 -31.88 9.73
C PRO A 606 -1.71 -31.54 8.29
N VAL A 607 -2.88 -32.01 7.81
CA VAL A 607 -3.34 -31.73 6.44
C VAL A 607 -3.72 -30.26 6.30
N VAL A 608 -4.36 -29.69 7.33
CA VAL A 608 -4.74 -28.28 7.37
C VAL A 608 -3.51 -27.39 7.42
N GLN A 609 -2.56 -27.67 8.32
CA GLN A 609 -1.31 -26.91 8.42
C GLN A 609 -0.49 -26.94 7.14
N GLN A 610 -0.43 -28.10 6.46
CA GLN A 610 0.26 -28.23 5.19
C GLN A 610 -0.41 -27.37 4.10
N LEU A 611 -1.75 -27.40 4.00
CA LEU A 611 -2.49 -26.59 3.04
C LEU A 611 -2.32 -25.08 3.31
N ASP A 612 -2.38 -24.66 4.57
CA ASP A 612 -2.19 -23.27 4.95
C ASP A 612 -0.75 -22.80 4.63
N SER A 613 0.27 -23.65 4.87
CA SER A 613 1.66 -23.38 4.48
C SER A 613 1.80 -23.20 2.97
N ILE A 614 1.22 -24.11 2.17
CA ILE A 614 1.27 -24.01 0.70
C ILE A 614 0.58 -22.73 0.22
N SER A 615 -0.58 -22.39 0.79
CA SER A 615 -1.29 -21.14 0.46
C SER A 615 -0.43 -19.91 0.77
N GLN A 616 0.23 -19.91 1.93
CA GLN A 616 1.09 -18.83 2.37
C GLN A 616 2.34 -18.70 1.49
N GLU A 617 3.06 -19.80 1.25
CA GLU A 617 4.26 -19.83 0.41
C GLU A 617 3.96 -19.46 -1.04
N CYS A 618 2.83 -19.90 -1.61
CA CYS A 618 2.39 -19.46 -2.93
C CYS A 618 2.08 -17.95 -2.95
N THR A 619 1.49 -17.44 -1.87
CA THR A 619 1.20 -16.01 -1.72
C THR A 619 2.48 -15.20 -1.54
N GLU A 620 3.49 -15.69 -0.84
CA GLU A 620 4.78 -15.02 -0.71
C GLU A 620 5.58 -15.06 -2.03
N ALA A 621 5.54 -16.18 -2.75
CA ALA A 621 6.25 -16.34 -4.03
C ALA A 621 5.65 -15.50 -5.17
N LEU A 622 4.35 -15.15 -5.10
CA LEU A 622 3.62 -14.47 -6.18
C LEU A 622 3.04 -13.11 -5.79
N GLY A 623 2.68 -12.92 -4.52
CA GLY A 623 1.72 -11.93 -4.01
C GLY A 623 2.25 -10.52 -3.77
N GLY A 624 3.35 -10.14 -4.42
CA GLY A 624 3.79 -8.76 -4.52
C GLY A 624 3.83 -8.24 -5.95
N GLU A 625 4.07 -9.11 -6.93
CA GLU A 625 4.33 -8.65 -8.30
C GLU A 625 3.04 -8.40 -9.07
N THR A 626 2.02 -9.26 -8.96
CA THR A 626 0.87 -9.20 -9.88
C THR A 626 -0.04 -7.99 -9.70
N ILE A 627 -0.17 -7.44 -8.49
CA ILE A 627 -1.02 -6.28 -8.18
C ILE A 627 -0.27 -4.96 -8.43
N LEU A 628 1.03 -4.92 -8.12
CA LEU A 628 1.90 -3.77 -8.30
C LEU A 628 2.46 -3.66 -9.73
N ASP A 629 2.38 -4.73 -10.51
CA ASP A 629 2.77 -4.74 -11.92
C ASP A 629 1.78 -3.89 -12.74
N GLU A 630 2.17 -2.64 -12.95
CA GLU A 630 1.50 -1.68 -13.82
C GLU A 630 2.13 -1.66 -15.23
N SER A 631 2.85 -2.72 -15.62
CA SER A 631 3.32 -2.85 -16.99
C SER A 631 2.15 -2.85 -17.96
N LEU A 632 2.40 -2.35 -19.17
CA LEU A 632 1.41 -2.36 -20.24
C LEU A 632 0.93 -3.79 -20.54
N GLU A 633 1.82 -4.79 -20.44
CA GLU A 633 1.47 -6.21 -20.64
C GLU A 633 0.47 -6.69 -19.58
N ARG A 634 0.69 -6.36 -18.29
CA ARG A 634 -0.23 -6.76 -17.21
C ARG A 634 -1.55 -5.99 -17.26
N GLN A 635 -1.53 -4.70 -17.59
CA GLN A 635 -2.73 -3.91 -17.79
C GLN A 635 -3.58 -4.45 -18.95
N GLN A 636 -2.96 -4.80 -20.08
CA GLN A 636 -3.64 -5.46 -21.20
C GLN A 636 -4.26 -6.78 -20.79
N LEU A 637 -3.51 -7.61 -20.06
CA LEU A 637 -4.02 -8.88 -19.55
C LEU A 637 -5.25 -8.70 -18.65
N ARG A 638 -5.25 -7.70 -17.75
CA ARG A 638 -6.41 -7.39 -16.89
C ARG A 638 -7.63 -6.97 -17.71
N GLU A 639 -7.44 -6.17 -18.75
CA GLU A 639 -8.53 -5.77 -19.65
C GLU A 639 -9.04 -6.92 -20.52
N GLU A 640 -8.16 -7.84 -20.95
CA GLU A 640 -8.55 -9.07 -21.63
C GLU A 640 -9.37 -9.98 -20.71
N ILE A 641 -8.94 -10.19 -19.46
CA ILE A 641 -9.68 -10.95 -18.46
C ILE A 641 -11.04 -10.29 -18.18
N LYS A 642 -11.07 -8.95 -18.01
CA LYS A 642 -12.32 -8.19 -17.83
C LYS A 642 -13.29 -8.44 -18.98
N THR A 643 -12.81 -8.29 -20.21
CA THR A 643 -13.60 -8.46 -21.43
C THR A 643 -14.15 -9.88 -21.53
N GLU A 644 -13.28 -10.86 -21.28
CA GLU A 644 -13.65 -12.27 -21.33
C GLU A 644 -14.63 -12.65 -20.23
N PHE A 645 -14.50 -12.09 -19.03
CA PHE A 645 -15.45 -12.30 -17.95
C PHE A 645 -16.81 -11.66 -18.24
N LEU A 646 -16.83 -10.48 -18.86
CA LEU A 646 -18.06 -9.83 -19.32
C LEU A 646 -18.78 -10.66 -20.40
N ASN A 647 -18.07 -11.48 -21.19
CA ASN A 647 -18.71 -12.36 -22.17
C ASN A 647 -19.58 -13.47 -21.55
N ASN A 648 -19.53 -13.67 -20.22
CA ASN A 648 -20.41 -14.61 -19.55
C ASN A 648 -21.87 -14.14 -19.60
N GLY A 649 -22.76 -15.09 -19.83
CA GLY A 649 -24.22 -14.95 -19.72
C GLY A 649 -24.73 -15.28 -18.32
N SER A 650 -26.05 -15.44 -18.20
CA SER A 650 -26.66 -16.04 -17.00
C SER A 650 -26.37 -17.54 -16.92
N ALA A 651 -26.51 -18.13 -15.73
CA ALA A 651 -26.37 -19.56 -15.52
C ALA A 651 -27.49 -20.33 -16.22
N ARG A 652 -27.15 -21.50 -16.77
CA ARG A 652 -28.08 -22.41 -17.44
C ARG A 652 -27.57 -23.83 -17.28
N LEU A 653 -28.47 -24.78 -17.01
CA LEU A 653 -28.11 -26.20 -17.06
C LEU A 653 -27.90 -26.66 -18.50
N ASP A 654 -26.78 -27.35 -18.74
CA ASP A 654 -26.53 -28.10 -19.96
C ASP A 654 -27.23 -29.48 -19.95
N ASP A 655 -27.08 -30.22 -21.05
CA ASP A 655 -27.72 -31.54 -21.22
C ASP A 655 -27.19 -32.59 -20.22
N ASP A 656 -26.01 -32.36 -19.65
CA ASP A 656 -25.36 -33.22 -18.64
C ASP A 656 -25.74 -32.80 -17.20
N GLY A 657 -26.57 -31.76 -17.05
CA GLY A 657 -27.00 -31.24 -15.75
C GLY A 657 -25.95 -30.40 -15.02
N ASN A 658 -24.95 -29.86 -15.75
CA ASN A 658 -23.96 -28.94 -15.22
C ASN A 658 -24.35 -27.49 -15.57
N TYR A 659 -24.02 -26.55 -14.69
CA TYR A 659 -24.21 -25.13 -15.02
C TYR A 659 -23.15 -24.63 -15.99
N VAL A 660 -23.62 -24.02 -17.07
CA VAL A 660 -22.85 -23.21 -18.03
C VAL A 660 -23.33 -21.77 -17.96
N TYR A 661 -22.45 -20.82 -18.25
CA TYR A 661 -22.70 -19.38 -18.09
C TYR A 661 -22.86 -18.69 -19.45
N ASP A 662 -23.82 -19.16 -20.24
CA ASP A 662 -24.11 -18.70 -21.60
C ASP A 662 -25.59 -18.31 -21.81
N GLY A 663 -26.36 -18.25 -20.73
CA GLY A 663 -27.78 -17.88 -20.76
C GLY A 663 -28.03 -16.39 -21.02
N GLU A 664 -29.26 -16.06 -21.38
CA GLU A 664 -29.67 -14.68 -21.64
C GLU A 664 -29.71 -13.86 -20.33
N ILE A 665 -29.15 -12.65 -20.36
CA ILE A 665 -29.18 -11.70 -19.25
C ILE A 665 -30.38 -10.76 -19.44
N LYS A 666 -31.21 -10.63 -18.40
CA LYS A 666 -32.38 -9.74 -18.41
C LYS A 666 -31.96 -8.33 -17.98
N LYS A 667 -32.56 -7.29 -18.60
CA LYS A 667 -32.31 -5.88 -18.29
C LYS A 667 -33.44 -5.26 -17.46
N GLU A 668 -33.53 -5.59 -16.18
CA GLU A 668 -34.62 -5.15 -15.30
C GLU A 668 -34.15 -4.30 -14.10
N HIS A 669 -32.87 -3.93 -14.04
CA HIS A 669 -32.27 -3.25 -12.89
C HIS A 669 -32.47 -4.01 -11.57
N LYS A 670 -32.30 -5.34 -11.56
CA LYS A 670 -32.36 -6.13 -10.32
C LYS A 670 -30.96 -6.56 -9.90
N ALA A 671 -30.62 -6.36 -8.63
CA ALA A 671 -29.38 -6.87 -8.07
C ALA A 671 -29.65 -7.73 -6.83
N CYS A 672 -28.96 -8.86 -6.69
CA CYS A 672 -29.01 -9.70 -5.51
C CYS A 672 -27.61 -9.89 -4.93
N VAL A 673 -27.37 -9.36 -3.73
CA VAL A 673 -26.14 -9.62 -2.97
C VAL A 673 -26.35 -10.87 -2.12
N VAL A 674 -25.51 -11.88 -2.31
CA VAL A 674 -25.61 -13.16 -1.58
C VAL A 674 -24.45 -13.27 -0.61
N ILE A 675 -24.72 -13.14 0.69
CA ILE A 675 -23.72 -13.19 1.77
C ILE A 675 -23.65 -14.58 2.41
N GLY A 676 -22.47 -14.96 2.91
CA GLY A 676 -22.25 -16.24 3.59
C GLY A 676 -20.79 -16.71 3.54
N LEU A 677 -20.44 -17.64 4.44
CA LEU A 677 -19.07 -18.16 4.55
C LEU A 677 -18.59 -18.91 3.29
N PRO A 678 -17.27 -19.06 3.08
CA PRO A 678 -16.71 -19.93 2.05
C PRO A 678 -17.23 -21.38 2.17
N ALA A 679 -17.41 -22.07 1.05
CA ALA A 679 -17.90 -23.47 1.00
C ALA A 679 -19.25 -23.75 1.73
N VAL A 680 -20.03 -22.71 2.05
CA VAL A 680 -21.35 -22.87 2.69
C VAL A 680 -22.45 -23.31 1.69
N GLY A 681 -22.18 -23.18 0.39
CA GLY A 681 -23.12 -23.53 -0.68
C GLY A 681 -23.74 -22.33 -1.39
N LYS A 682 -23.10 -21.14 -1.39
CA LYS A 682 -23.62 -19.95 -2.10
C LYS A 682 -24.02 -20.24 -3.56
N SER A 683 -23.22 -21.00 -4.31
CA SER A 683 -23.52 -21.37 -5.70
C SER A 683 -24.84 -22.15 -5.84
N THR A 684 -25.21 -22.97 -4.84
CA THR A 684 -26.50 -23.70 -4.84
C THR A 684 -27.73 -22.79 -4.76
N LEU A 685 -27.54 -21.53 -4.35
CA LEU A 685 -28.56 -20.48 -4.40
C LEU A 685 -28.39 -19.57 -5.62
N VAL A 686 -27.15 -19.18 -5.91
CA VAL A 686 -26.82 -18.18 -6.95
C VAL A 686 -27.05 -18.72 -8.36
N ASP A 687 -26.65 -19.96 -8.67
CA ASP A 687 -26.80 -20.51 -10.01
C ASP A 687 -28.28 -20.69 -10.41
N PRO A 688 -29.17 -21.28 -9.58
CA PRO A 688 -30.61 -21.31 -9.88
C PRO A 688 -31.23 -19.92 -9.99
N LEU A 689 -30.85 -19.00 -9.09
CA LEU A 689 -31.33 -17.61 -9.10
C LEU A 689 -30.95 -16.90 -10.40
N SER A 690 -29.72 -17.09 -10.85
CA SER A 690 -29.22 -16.55 -12.12
C SER A 690 -29.97 -17.12 -13.32
N GLN A 691 -30.23 -18.42 -13.34
CA GLN A 691 -31.02 -19.06 -14.39
C GLN A 691 -32.46 -18.54 -14.45
N GLU A 692 -33.12 -18.38 -13.30
CA GLU A 692 -34.52 -17.94 -13.23
C GLU A 692 -34.67 -16.44 -13.59
N GLN A 693 -33.80 -15.61 -13.02
CA GLN A 693 -33.89 -14.16 -13.12
C GLN A 693 -33.01 -13.55 -14.23
N GLY A 694 -32.28 -14.38 -14.98
CA GLY A 694 -31.34 -13.94 -16.01
C GLY A 694 -30.28 -13.00 -15.45
N MET A 695 -29.67 -13.35 -14.31
CA MET A 695 -28.66 -12.50 -13.65
C MET A 695 -27.25 -12.86 -14.11
N PHE A 696 -26.42 -11.86 -14.42
CA PHE A 696 -24.98 -12.03 -14.49
C PHE A 696 -24.41 -12.32 -13.10
N ILE A 697 -23.51 -13.28 -12.97
CA ILE A 697 -22.89 -13.63 -11.68
C ILE A 697 -21.53 -12.93 -11.58
N LEU A 698 -21.46 -11.91 -10.73
CA LEU A 698 -20.24 -11.17 -10.43
C LEU A 698 -19.45 -11.87 -9.30
N ASP A 699 -19.02 -13.11 -9.55
CA ASP A 699 -18.23 -13.89 -8.59
C ASP A 699 -16.74 -13.62 -8.77
N ASN A 700 -16.10 -13.15 -7.69
CA ASN A 700 -14.66 -12.91 -7.64
C ASN A 700 -13.86 -14.18 -7.93
N ASP A 701 -14.38 -15.34 -7.53
CA ASP A 701 -13.69 -16.61 -7.73
C ASP A 701 -13.63 -17.03 -9.20
N MET A 702 -14.65 -16.70 -10.00
CA MET A 702 -14.63 -16.94 -11.45
C MET A 702 -13.54 -16.10 -12.13
N VAL A 703 -13.28 -14.90 -11.63
CA VAL A 703 -12.18 -14.04 -12.12
C VAL A 703 -10.83 -14.62 -11.74
N LYS A 704 -10.67 -15.15 -10.52
CA LYS A 704 -9.41 -15.80 -10.10
C LYS A 704 -9.02 -16.93 -11.05
N GLU A 705 -9.98 -17.75 -11.48
CA GLU A 705 -9.74 -18.85 -12.42
C GLU A 705 -9.16 -18.38 -13.78
N MET A 706 -9.39 -17.12 -14.17
CA MET A 706 -8.85 -16.53 -15.40
C MET A 706 -7.47 -15.90 -15.24
N ILE A 707 -6.98 -15.74 -14.00
CA ILE A 707 -5.65 -15.16 -13.72
C ILE A 707 -4.58 -16.27 -13.86
N PRO A 708 -3.48 -16.03 -14.62
CA PRO A 708 -2.52 -17.07 -14.96
C PRO A 708 -1.82 -17.68 -13.74
N GLU A 709 -1.57 -16.90 -12.68
CA GLU A 709 -0.93 -17.36 -11.45
C GLU A 709 -1.80 -18.36 -10.68
N PHE A 710 -3.13 -18.17 -10.70
CA PHE A 710 -4.07 -19.11 -10.10
C PHE A 710 -4.05 -20.44 -10.87
N ALA A 711 -4.05 -20.37 -12.21
CA ALA A 711 -3.98 -21.53 -13.07
C ALA A 711 -2.61 -22.26 -12.99
N ALA A 712 -1.52 -21.51 -12.87
CA ALA A 712 -0.16 -22.01 -12.71
C ALA A 712 0.00 -22.87 -11.45
N THR A 713 -0.67 -22.48 -10.36
CA THR A 713 -0.55 -23.19 -9.08
C THR A 713 -1.64 -24.24 -8.86
N GLY A 714 -2.52 -24.47 -9.85
CA GLY A 714 -3.66 -25.38 -9.69
C GLY A 714 -4.68 -24.92 -8.65
N GLY A 715 -4.71 -23.62 -8.32
CA GLY A 715 -5.62 -23.03 -7.35
C GLY A 715 -5.03 -22.77 -5.96
N ALA A 716 -3.74 -23.04 -5.73
CA ALA A 716 -3.08 -22.73 -4.44
C ALA A 716 -2.80 -21.23 -4.26
N ALA A 717 -2.60 -20.49 -5.35
CA ALA A 717 -2.37 -19.04 -5.31
C ALA A 717 -3.66 -18.21 -5.15
N ALA A 718 -4.75 -18.78 -4.60
CA ALA A 718 -6.02 -18.08 -4.43
C ALA A 718 -5.90 -16.80 -3.59
N GLY A 719 -5.00 -16.82 -2.59
CA GLY A 719 -4.62 -15.64 -1.79
C GLY A 719 -3.83 -14.62 -2.61
N ALA A 720 -2.79 -15.06 -3.32
CA ALA A 720 -1.92 -14.20 -4.13
C ALA A 720 -2.67 -13.37 -5.19
N VAL A 721 -3.70 -13.94 -5.80
CA VAL A 721 -4.48 -13.26 -6.86
C VAL A 721 -5.72 -12.52 -6.33
N HIS A 722 -5.93 -12.50 -5.01
CA HIS A 722 -7.18 -12.03 -4.42
C HIS A 722 -7.43 -10.53 -4.68
N GLU A 723 -6.42 -9.68 -4.51
CA GLU A 723 -6.61 -8.24 -4.72
C GLU A 723 -6.73 -7.90 -6.21
N GLU A 724 -5.96 -8.56 -7.09
CA GLU A 724 -6.02 -8.33 -8.54
C GLU A 724 -7.39 -8.74 -9.11
N SER A 725 -7.90 -9.92 -8.70
CA SER A 725 -9.27 -10.32 -9.05
C SER A 725 -10.31 -9.35 -8.50
N GLY A 726 -10.08 -8.79 -7.30
CA GLY A 726 -10.90 -7.70 -6.75
C GLY A 726 -10.88 -6.41 -7.58
N ARG A 727 -9.72 -6.02 -8.11
CA ARG A 727 -9.57 -4.85 -9.00
C ARG A 727 -10.29 -5.06 -10.33
N ILE A 728 -10.14 -6.23 -10.94
CA ILE A 728 -10.85 -6.60 -12.16
C ILE A 728 -12.37 -6.61 -11.90
N GLN A 729 -12.82 -7.25 -10.82
CA GLN A 729 -14.24 -7.27 -10.44
C GLN A 729 -14.81 -5.87 -10.22
N LYS A 730 -14.05 -4.94 -9.62
CA LYS A 730 -14.44 -3.53 -9.48
C LYS A 730 -14.63 -2.86 -10.85
N ASN A 731 -13.71 -3.10 -11.79
CA ASN A 731 -13.83 -2.57 -13.15
C ASN A 731 -15.04 -3.16 -13.89
N VAL A 732 -15.35 -4.44 -13.66
CA VAL A 732 -16.55 -5.09 -14.21
C VAL A 732 -17.80 -4.49 -13.59
N LEU A 733 -17.85 -4.29 -12.26
CA LEU A 733 -18.98 -3.64 -11.58
C LEU A 733 -19.26 -2.24 -12.14
N ASN A 734 -18.22 -1.46 -12.48
CA ASN A 734 -18.40 -0.15 -13.10
C ASN A 734 -19.15 -0.20 -14.44
N GLU A 735 -19.10 -1.30 -15.19
CA GLU A 735 -19.91 -1.47 -16.41
C GLU A 735 -21.41 -1.56 -16.09
N PHE A 736 -21.77 -2.14 -14.95
CA PHE A 736 -23.17 -2.21 -14.48
C PHE A 736 -23.65 -0.89 -13.88
N LEU A 737 -22.73 -0.09 -13.33
CA LEU A 737 -23.04 1.20 -12.72
C LEU A 737 -23.14 2.31 -13.78
N THR A 738 -22.16 2.42 -14.67
CA THR A 738 -22.02 3.55 -15.59
C THR A 738 -21.72 3.18 -17.05
N GLY A 739 -21.51 1.89 -17.35
CA GLY A 739 -21.16 1.41 -18.69
C GLY A 739 -22.32 0.73 -19.44
N ASP A 740 -21.97 -0.09 -20.43
CA ASP A 740 -22.92 -0.69 -21.38
C ASP A 740 -23.82 -1.79 -20.78
N ARG A 741 -23.42 -2.29 -19.61
CA ARG A 741 -24.14 -3.30 -18.82
C ARG A 741 -25.12 -2.66 -17.83
N ASN A 742 -25.24 -1.33 -17.81
CA ASN A 742 -26.22 -0.67 -16.95
C ASN A 742 -27.64 -1.16 -17.28
N GLY A 743 -28.33 -1.65 -16.24
CA GLY A 743 -29.66 -2.25 -16.32
C GLY A 743 -29.68 -3.77 -16.33
N ASP A 744 -28.55 -4.45 -16.62
CA ASP A 744 -28.45 -5.91 -16.57
C ASP A 744 -28.66 -6.43 -15.15
N ASN A 745 -29.46 -7.49 -15.01
CA ASN A 745 -29.67 -8.13 -13.73
C ASN A 745 -28.36 -8.74 -13.21
N LEU A 746 -28.10 -8.61 -11.90
CA LEU A 746 -26.80 -8.89 -11.30
C LEU A 746 -26.93 -9.71 -10.02
N ALA A 747 -26.10 -10.75 -9.86
CA ALA A 747 -25.94 -11.50 -8.62
C ALA A 747 -24.50 -11.38 -8.12
N ILE A 748 -24.31 -10.99 -6.85
CA ILE A 748 -22.98 -10.73 -6.28
C ILE A 748 -22.77 -11.61 -5.05
N PRO A 749 -22.19 -12.82 -5.20
CA PRO A 749 -21.82 -13.64 -4.06
C PRO A 749 -20.59 -13.07 -3.35
N ILE A 750 -20.71 -12.81 -2.04
CA ILE A 750 -19.62 -12.32 -1.19
C ILE A 750 -19.67 -12.98 0.19
N ILE A 751 -18.67 -12.70 1.02
CA ILE A 751 -18.66 -13.17 2.41
C ILE A 751 -19.63 -12.33 3.24
N GLY A 752 -19.51 -11.00 3.14
CA GLY A 752 -20.37 -10.06 3.85
C GLY A 752 -20.07 -10.01 5.34
N ASP A 753 -18.79 -9.89 5.71
CA ASP A 753 -18.31 -9.84 7.08
C ASP A 753 -18.49 -8.46 7.76
N ASP A 754 -18.74 -7.42 6.99
CA ASP A 754 -19.02 -6.07 7.46
C ASP A 754 -20.22 -5.49 6.67
N PRO A 755 -21.36 -5.20 7.33
CA PRO A 755 -22.56 -4.74 6.64
C PRO A 755 -22.38 -3.34 6.03
N GLN A 756 -21.57 -2.47 6.63
CA GLN A 756 -21.33 -1.13 6.14
C GLN A 756 -20.45 -1.15 4.89
N LYS A 757 -19.39 -1.98 4.88
CA LYS A 757 -18.59 -2.20 3.65
C LYS A 757 -19.43 -2.75 2.51
N VAL A 758 -20.36 -3.68 2.78
CA VAL A 758 -21.29 -4.21 1.76
C VAL A 758 -22.22 -3.12 1.26
N MET A 759 -22.74 -2.29 2.16
CA MET A 759 -23.59 -1.16 1.83
C MET A 759 -22.88 -0.17 0.90
N ASP A 760 -21.71 0.31 1.30
CA ASP A 760 -21.00 1.38 0.60
C ASP A 760 -20.41 0.91 -0.73
N LYS A 761 -19.87 -0.32 -0.78
CA LYS A 761 -19.19 -0.84 -1.96
C LYS A 761 -20.14 -1.30 -3.05
N TYR A 762 -21.26 -1.94 -2.69
CA TYR A 762 -22.16 -2.57 -3.65
C TYR A 762 -23.55 -1.93 -3.65
N ILE A 763 -24.22 -1.92 -2.51
CA ILE A 763 -25.66 -1.62 -2.45
C ILE A 763 -25.92 -0.15 -2.81
N THR A 764 -25.30 0.80 -2.11
CA THR A 764 -25.49 2.24 -2.34
C THR A 764 -25.14 2.63 -3.77
N ALA A 765 -24.06 2.06 -4.33
CA ALA A 765 -23.64 2.32 -5.70
C ALA A 765 -24.69 1.84 -6.73
N LEU A 766 -25.22 0.63 -6.54
CA LEU A 766 -26.27 0.05 -7.40
C LEU A 766 -27.59 0.81 -7.24
N GLU A 767 -28.00 1.17 -6.02
CA GLU A 767 -29.21 1.95 -5.80
C GLU A 767 -29.14 3.34 -6.45
N ASN A 768 -27.97 3.99 -6.38
CA ASN A 768 -27.74 5.29 -7.03
C ASN A 768 -27.91 5.24 -8.55
N THR A 769 -27.81 4.05 -9.15
CA THR A 769 -27.91 3.80 -10.59
C THR A 769 -29.24 3.14 -10.98
N GLY A 770 -30.19 3.05 -10.03
CA GLY A 770 -31.57 2.62 -10.27
C GLY A 770 -31.86 1.15 -10.00
N TYR A 771 -30.89 0.39 -9.46
CA TYR A 771 -31.10 -1.02 -9.15
C TYR A 771 -31.99 -1.24 -7.93
N ASP A 772 -32.89 -2.22 -8.03
CA ASP A 772 -33.60 -2.81 -6.90
C ASP A 772 -32.74 -3.91 -6.29
N VAL A 773 -32.13 -3.61 -5.14
CA VAL A 773 -31.17 -4.49 -4.48
C VAL A 773 -31.84 -5.36 -3.41
N GLU A 774 -31.56 -6.66 -3.44
CA GLU A 774 -31.96 -7.64 -2.44
C GLU A 774 -30.73 -8.29 -1.80
N VAL A 775 -30.79 -8.59 -0.51
CA VAL A 775 -29.73 -9.30 0.23
C VAL A 775 -30.26 -10.66 0.66
N LYS A 776 -29.58 -11.73 0.23
CA LYS A 776 -29.86 -13.11 0.65
C LYS A 776 -28.69 -13.67 1.45
N TYR A 777 -28.97 -14.54 2.40
CA TYR A 777 -27.96 -15.20 3.24
C TYR A 777 -28.00 -16.71 3.09
N VAL A 778 -26.83 -17.30 2.90
CA VAL A 778 -26.65 -18.75 2.96
C VAL A 778 -25.97 -19.11 4.27
N GLY A 779 -26.79 -19.65 5.18
CA GLY A 779 -26.37 -19.98 6.54
C GLY A 779 -25.41 -21.15 6.61
N GLY A 780 -24.43 -21.04 7.50
CA GLY A 780 -23.58 -22.17 7.85
C GLY A 780 -22.65 -21.90 9.02
N ASP A 781 -22.29 -22.99 9.66
CA ASP A 781 -21.41 -23.02 10.81
C ASP A 781 -19.93 -22.90 10.37
N PRO A 782 -19.09 -22.08 11.05
CA PRO A 782 -17.68 -21.90 10.70
C PRO A 782 -16.85 -23.20 10.72
N GLN A 783 -17.14 -24.12 11.65
CA GLN A 783 -16.50 -25.43 11.69
C GLN A 783 -16.87 -26.24 10.45
N VAL A 784 -18.15 -26.26 10.08
CA VAL A 784 -18.63 -26.96 8.87
C VAL A 784 -18.01 -26.35 7.61
N SER A 785 -17.97 -25.02 7.54
CA SER A 785 -17.37 -24.27 6.43
C SER A 785 -15.88 -24.59 6.29
N CYS A 786 -15.12 -24.56 7.38
CA CYS A 786 -13.68 -24.86 7.37
C CYS A 786 -13.39 -26.32 6.94
N ASN A 787 -14.12 -27.30 7.50
CA ASN A 787 -14.00 -28.70 7.07
C ASN A 787 -14.25 -28.85 5.55
N ARG A 788 -15.26 -28.17 5.02
CA ARG A 788 -15.60 -28.21 3.59
C ARG A 788 -14.58 -27.50 2.72
N VAL A 789 -14.01 -26.39 3.17
CA VAL A 789 -12.93 -25.68 2.48
C VAL A 789 -11.71 -26.58 2.32
N VAL A 790 -11.28 -27.24 3.41
CA VAL A 790 -10.15 -28.18 3.39
C VAL A 790 -10.46 -29.37 2.48
N SER A 791 -11.66 -29.95 2.59
CA SER A 791 -12.11 -31.03 1.71
C SER A 791 -12.11 -30.61 0.23
N ARG A 792 -12.52 -29.37 -0.07
CA ARG A 792 -12.51 -28.81 -1.43
C ARG A 792 -11.07 -28.59 -1.92
N ALA A 793 -10.15 -28.18 -1.06
CA ALA A 793 -8.75 -28.04 -1.40
C ALA A 793 -8.13 -29.39 -1.80
N VAL A 794 -8.42 -30.45 -1.05
CA VAL A 794 -7.99 -31.83 -1.39
C VAL A 794 -8.57 -32.30 -2.72
N GLU A 795 -9.86 -32.00 -2.98
CA GLU A 795 -10.54 -32.47 -4.19
C GLU A 795 -10.17 -31.69 -5.46
N THR A 796 -10.04 -30.37 -5.35
CA THR A 796 -9.98 -29.47 -6.50
C THR A 796 -8.63 -28.77 -6.66
N GLY A 797 -7.77 -28.82 -5.64
CA GLY A 797 -6.56 -28.00 -5.56
C GLY A 797 -6.83 -26.55 -5.15
N ARG A 798 -8.08 -26.12 -5.02
CA ARG A 798 -8.36 -24.76 -4.60
C ARG A 798 -8.13 -24.58 -3.10
N ILE A 799 -6.99 -24.01 -2.74
CA ILE A 799 -6.63 -23.77 -1.34
C ILE A 799 -7.17 -22.42 -0.90
N ILE A 800 -7.89 -22.41 0.22
CA ILE A 800 -8.24 -21.18 0.95
C ILE A 800 -7.70 -21.39 2.35
N ASP A 801 -6.89 -20.44 2.81
CA ASP A 801 -6.29 -20.47 4.14
C ASP A 801 -7.37 -20.62 5.22
N SER A 802 -7.24 -21.68 6.01
CA SER A 802 -8.22 -22.05 7.03
C SER A 802 -8.34 -21.00 8.13
N ARG A 803 -7.26 -20.24 8.40
CA ARG A 803 -7.20 -19.16 9.39
C ARG A 803 -8.12 -18.03 8.99
N VAL A 804 -8.20 -17.71 7.69
CA VAL A 804 -9.10 -16.69 7.14
C VAL A 804 -10.56 -17.10 7.34
N VAL A 805 -10.90 -18.37 7.04
CA VAL A 805 -12.26 -18.90 7.19
C VAL A 805 -12.72 -18.86 8.65
N LEU A 806 -11.85 -19.29 9.57
CA LEU A 806 -12.13 -19.29 11.00
C LEU A 806 -12.18 -17.88 11.60
N GLY A 807 -11.45 -16.92 11.02
CA GLY A 807 -11.43 -15.51 11.44
C GLY A 807 -12.78 -14.80 11.27
N TYR A 808 -13.58 -15.20 10.28
CA TYR A 808 -14.89 -14.59 10.02
C TYR A 808 -15.96 -14.90 11.09
N LYS A 809 -15.83 -16.01 11.84
CA LYS A 809 -16.79 -16.40 12.89
C LYS A 809 -18.25 -16.30 12.37
N ALA A 810 -19.12 -15.62 13.10
CA ALA A 810 -20.53 -15.40 12.77
C ALA A 810 -20.81 -14.10 12.00
N LYS A 811 -19.78 -13.34 11.58
CA LYS A 811 -19.92 -12.01 10.98
C LYS A 811 -20.90 -11.93 9.78
N PRO A 812 -20.94 -12.91 8.85
CA PRO A 812 -21.96 -12.89 7.79
C PRO A 812 -23.40 -13.04 8.28
N ALA A 813 -23.61 -13.80 9.36
CA ALA A 813 -24.93 -13.93 9.98
C ALA A 813 -25.33 -12.61 10.66
N GLU A 814 -24.40 -11.99 11.39
CA GLU A 814 -24.59 -10.69 12.03
C GLU A 814 -24.91 -9.59 11.01
N SER A 815 -24.19 -9.58 9.89
CA SER A 815 -24.46 -8.67 8.77
C SER A 815 -25.84 -8.89 8.17
N TYR A 816 -26.27 -10.14 8.03
CA TYR A 816 -27.63 -10.45 7.57
C TYR A 816 -28.71 -9.95 8.53
N GLU A 817 -28.54 -10.16 9.84
CA GLU A 817 -29.47 -9.63 10.86
C GLU A 817 -29.52 -8.10 10.85
N TRP A 818 -28.39 -7.44 10.58
CA TRP A 818 -28.36 -6.00 10.38
C TRP A 818 -29.20 -5.60 9.16
N PHE A 819 -29.02 -6.25 8.00
CA PHE A 819 -29.77 -5.95 6.77
C PHE A 819 -31.28 -6.17 6.88
N LYS A 820 -31.75 -7.08 7.73
CA LYS A 820 -33.20 -7.27 7.98
C LYS A 820 -33.89 -6.01 8.50
N ASN A 821 -33.15 -5.19 9.26
CA ASN A 821 -33.67 -3.97 9.86
C ASN A 821 -33.49 -2.74 8.97
N GLN A 822 -32.91 -2.91 7.78
CA GLN A 822 -32.62 -1.83 6.84
C GLN A 822 -33.58 -1.84 5.64
N LYS A 823 -33.75 -0.68 5.02
CA LYS A 823 -34.57 -0.51 3.81
C LYS A 823 -33.78 0.24 2.75
N GLY A 824 -34.02 -0.14 1.50
CA GLY A 824 -33.46 0.53 0.34
C GLY A 824 -34.08 1.89 0.07
N LYS A 825 -33.49 2.65 -0.84
CA LYS A 825 -34.00 3.98 -1.27
C LYS A 825 -35.41 3.94 -1.82
N ASN A 826 -35.83 2.81 -2.36
CA ASN A 826 -37.19 2.58 -2.84
C ASN A 826 -38.19 2.23 -1.73
N GLY A 827 -37.77 2.23 -0.46
CA GLY A 827 -38.59 1.90 0.71
C GLY A 827 -38.84 0.42 0.93
N LYS A 828 -38.34 -0.47 0.05
CA LYS A 828 -38.42 -1.93 0.23
C LYS A 828 -37.35 -2.41 1.22
N PRO A 829 -37.62 -3.46 2.02
CA PRO A 829 -36.58 -4.07 2.84
C PRO A 829 -35.55 -4.77 1.94
N TYR A 830 -34.27 -4.71 2.34
CA TYR A 830 -33.20 -5.42 1.64
C TYR A 830 -33.36 -6.93 1.74
N VAL A 831 -33.80 -7.41 2.91
CA VAL A 831 -34.13 -8.82 3.12
C VAL A 831 -35.62 -9.00 2.89
N ARG A 832 -35.97 -9.83 1.91
CA ARG A 832 -37.36 -10.14 1.56
C ARG A 832 -37.66 -11.53 2.11
N GLU A 833 -38.73 -11.65 2.91
CA GLU A 833 -39.19 -12.97 3.32
C GLU A 833 -39.64 -13.74 2.08
N GLU A 834 -38.97 -14.87 1.81
CA GLU A 834 -39.47 -15.83 0.84
C GLU A 834 -40.81 -16.37 1.39
N ASN A 835 -41.91 -16.10 0.68
CA ASN A 835 -43.14 -16.83 0.92
C ASN A 835 -42.82 -18.32 0.70
N LYS A 836 -42.83 -19.07 1.81
CA LYS A 836 -42.56 -20.51 1.88
C LYS A 836 -43.24 -21.34 0.80
#